data_AF-C4B699-F1
#
_entry.id   AF-C4B699-F1
#
_cell.length_a   1.000
_cell.length_b   1.000
_cell.length_c   1.000
_cell.angle_alpha   90.00
_cell.angle_beta   90.00
_cell.angle_gamma   90.00
#
_symmetry.space_group_name_H-M   'P 1'
#
loop_
_entity.id
_entity.type
_entity.pdbx_description
1 polymer ?
#
loop_
_entity_poly.entity_id
_entity_poly.type
_entity_poly.pdbx_seq_one_letter_code
_entity_poly.pdbx_strand_id
1 'polypeptide(L)'
;MLVSKIENSVKDSNKNYFTINGLMGYYFENDFFNLSIISPTLDGNLTFSKEDINSILGNKSIKSARWIGLIKPSITGEYVLSTNSSNCRIELNGEIFNLSLNTSNTVNLIKGNVYDIRIEQLMSENQLLKNYEGIKLYWETSDIIKEIIPSEVLLKPNYSNTNEKSKFIPNNTLFSNAKLKANANRDTDRDGIPDEWEINGYTVMNQKAVAWDDKFAANGYKKYVSNPFKPCTANDPYTDFEKVSGQIDPSVSMVARDPMISAYPIVGVQMERLVVSKSETITGDSTKSMSKSTSHSSTNINTVGAEVSGSLQLAGGIFPVFSMSASANYSHTWQNTSTVDDTTGESFSQGLSINTGESAYINPNIRYYNTGTAPVYNVTPTTTIVIDKQSVATIKGQESLIGDYLNPGGTYPIIGEPPMALNTMDQFSSRLIPINYNQLKSIDNGGTVMLSTSQFTGNFAKYNSNGNLVTDGNNWGPYLGTIKSTTASLTLSFSGQTTQVAVVAPNFSDPEDKTPKLTLEQALVKAFALEKKNGKFYFHGLEISKNEKIQVFLDSNTNNDFENQLKNTADKDIMHCIIKRNMNILVKVITFKENISSINIINDTNFGVQSMTGLSNRSKGQDGIYRAATTAFSFKSKELKYPEGRYRMRFVIQSYEPFTCNFKLFNNLIYSSSFDKGYYDEFFYFYYNGSKSFFNISCDIINSINRLSGVFLIELDKLII
;
A
#
# COMPACT_ATOMS: atom_id res chain seq x y z
N MET A 1 -8.58 3.19 -29.41
CA MET A 1 -8.36 1.73 -29.61
C MET A 1 -7.58 1.03 -28.49
N LEU A 2 -6.71 1.71 -27.71
CA LEU A 2 -6.11 1.12 -26.50
C LEU A 2 -7.04 1.17 -25.26
N VAL A 3 -7.93 2.17 -25.16
CA VAL A 3 -8.87 2.33 -24.04
C VAL A 3 -9.96 1.24 -24.02
N SER A 4 -10.44 0.82 -25.20
CA SER A 4 -11.47 -0.23 -25.32
C SER A 4 -10.97 -1.66 -25.06
N LYS A 5 -9.66 -1.89 -25.09
CA LYS A 5 -9.07 -3.19 -24.70
C LYS A 5 -8.91 -3.32 -23.19
N ILE A 6 -8.76 -2.21 -22.48
CA ILE A 6 -8.72 -2.19 -21.01
C ILE A 6 -10.13 -2.39 -20.44
N GLU A 7 -11.15 -1.74 -21.01
CA GLU A 7 -12.54 -1.92 -20.58
C GLU A 7 -13.09 -3.33 -20.81
N ASN A 8 -12.68 -4.00 -21.90
CA ASN A 8 -13.07 -5.40 -22.12
C ASN A 8 -12.29 -6.40 -21.25
N SER A 9 -11.05 -6.09 -20.84
CA SER A 9 -10.32 -6.92 -19.86
C SER A 9 -10.86 -6.80 -18.43
N VAL A 10 -11.51 -5.69 -18.10
CA VAL A 10 -12.15 -5.45 -16.78
C VAL A 10 -13.58 -6.01 -16.73
N LYS A 11 -14.28 -6.11 -17.88
CA LYS A 11 -15.62 -6.71 -17.93
C LYS A 11 -15.62 -8.25 -17.88
N ASP A 12 -14.57 -8.91 -18.35
CA ASP A 12 -14.48 -10.38 -18.29
C ASP A 12 -13.87 -10.92 -16.98
N SER A 13 -13.29 -10.06 -16.12
CA SER A 13 -12.81 -10.47 -14.78
C SER A 13 -13.86 -10.36 -13.66
N ASN A 14 -15.06 -9.85 -13.95
CA ASN A 14 -16.14 -9.65 -12.96
C ASN A 14 -17.17 -10.79 -12.90
N LYS A 15 -16.86 -11.96 -13.45
CA LYS A 15 -17.65 -13.19 -13.23
C LYS A 15 -16.79 -14.25 -12.56
N ASN A 16 -16.79 -14.20 -11.23
CA ASN A 16 -16.71 -15.34 -10.30
C ASN A 16 -16.12 -14.85 -8.96
N TYR A 17 -16.86 -14.01 -8.23
CA TYR A 17 -16.76 -14.07 -6.78
C TYR A 17 -17.42 -15.38 -6.38
N PHE A 18 -16.63 -16.45 -6.27
CA PHE A 18 -17.11 -17.72 -5.74
C PHE A 18 -17.50 -17.50 -4.28
N THR A 19 -18.78 -17.26 -4.02
CA THR A 19 -19.32 -17.37 -2.68
C THR A 19 -19.20 -18.84 -2.28
N ILE A 20 -18.21 -19.16 -1.45
CA ILE A 20 -18.06 -20.50 -0.88
C ILE A 20 -19.04 -20.61 0.28
N ASN A 21 -20.17 -21.27 0.05
CA ASN A 21 -21.14 -21.65 1.06
C ASN A 21 -21.07 -23.17 1.28
N GLY A 22 -20.00 -23.63 1.93
CA GLY A 22 -19.77 -25.05 2.16
C GLY A 22 -18.78 -25.33 3.27
N LEU A 23 -18.51 -26.61 3.52
CA LEU A 23 -17.62 -27.06 4.58
C LEU A 23 -16.15 -26.89 4.18
N MET A 24 -15.26 -26.81 5.17
CA MET A 24 -13.82 -26.85 4.93
C MET A 24 -13.30 -28.28 5.09
N GLY A 25 -12.72 -28.83 4.02
CA GLY A 25 -12.12 -30.15 3.98
C GLY A 25 -10.62 -30.15 4.23
N TYR A 26 -10.16 -31.12 5.01
CA TYR A 26 -8.78 -31.37 5.41
C TYR A 26 -8.42 -32.79 4.99
N TYR A 27 -7.42 -32.94 4.13
CA TYR A 27 -7.08 -34.23 3.52
C TYR A 27 -5.69 -34.66 3.93
N PHE A 28 -5.56 -35.90 4.42
CA PHE A 28 -4.38 -36.37 5.14
C PHE A 28 -3.76 -37.58 4.44
N GLU A 29 -2.43 -37.64 4.42
CA GLU A 29 -1.69 -38.78 3.85
C GLU A 29 -1.80 -40.05 4.73
N ASN A 30 -2.08 -39.87 6.02
CA ASN A 30 -2.25 -40.93 7.01
C ASN A 30 -3.58 -40.78 7.76
N ASP A 31 -3.80 -41.58 8.80
CA ASP A 31 -5.00 -41.52 9.66
C ASP A 31 -5.02 -40.22 10.49
N PHE A 32 -5.52 -39.14 9.87
CA PHE A 32 -5.61 -37.77 10.40
C PHE A 32 -4.26 -37.10 10.72
N PHE A 33 -3.19 -37.52 10.03
CA PHE A 33 -1.87 -36.89 10.10
C PHE A 33 -1.29 -36.56 8.74
N ASN A 34 -0.29 -35.69 8.73
CA ASN A 34 0.39 -35.24 7.52
C ASN A 34 -0.64 -34.62 6.58
N LEU A 35 -1.14 -33.45 6.97
CA LEU A 35 -2.09 -32.70 6.15
C LEU A 35 -1.46 -32.41 4.79
N SER A 36 -2.14 -32.82 3.73
CA SER A 36 -1.73 -32.57 2.35
C SER A 36 -2.31 -31.28 1.82
N ILE A 37 -3.60 -31.06 2.09
CA ILE A 37 -4.34 -29.95 1.50
C ILE A 37 -5.56 -29.61 2.37
N ILE A 38 -5.85 -28.32 2.43
CA ILE A 38 -7.09 -27.74 2.94
C ILE A 38 -7.86 -27.21 1.74
N SER A 39 -9.12 -27.60 1.57
CA SER A 39 -9.95 -27.13 0.46
C SER A 39 -11.41 -26.94 0.89
N PRO A 40 -12.06 -25.85 0.46
CA PRO A 40 -13.50 -25.72 0.59
C PRO A 40 -14.24 -26.75 -0.25
N THR A 41 -15.45 -27.10 0.19
CA THR A 41 -16.49 -27.80 -0.59
C THR A 41 -17.58 -26.82 -0.98
N LEU A 42 -18.39 -27.17 -1.99
CA LEU A 42 -19.50 -26.33 -2.44
C LEU A 42 -20.82 -26.67 -1.74
N ASP A 43 -21.05 -27.94 -1.48
CA ASP A 43 -22.29 -28.46 -0.91
C ASP A 43 -21.98 -29.78 -0.15
N GLY A 44 -23.00 -30.60 0.10
CA GLY A 44 -22.87 -31.93 0.69
C GLY A 44 -22.11 -32.93 -0.18
N ASN A 45 -21.73 -32.62 -1.42
CA ASN A 45 -20.76 -33.39 -2.18
C ASN A 45 -19.35 -32.97 -1.73
N LEU A 46 -18.79 -33.72 -0.79
CA LEU A 46 -17.55 -33.40 -0.08
C LEU A 46 -16.31 -33.72 -0.93
N THR A 47 -16.22 -33.03 -2.06
CA THR A 47 -15.16 -33.10 -3.05
C THR A 47 -14.64 -31.70 -3.35
N PHE A 48 -13.58 -31.61 -4.15
CA PHE A 48 -12.98 -30.33 -4.53
C PHE A 48 -12.57 -30.34 -6.00
N SER A 49 -12.53 -29.14 -6.61
CA SER A 49 -12.03 -28.99 -7.98
C SER A 49 -10.55 -29.36 -8.06
N LYS A 50 -10.21 -30.18 -9.05
CA LYS A 50 -8.87 -30.77 -9.22
C LYS A 50 -8.03 -30.07 -10.28
N GLU A 51 -8.63 -29.17 -11.06
CA GLU A 51 -8.01 -28.53 -12.24
C GLU A 51 -6.66 -27.89 -11.92
N ASP A 52 -6.56 -27.19 -10.78
CA ASP A 52 -5.35 -26.46 -10.38
C ASP A 52 -4.35 -27.29 -9.57
N ILE A 53 -4.77 -28.44 -9.04
CA ILE A 53 -3.98 -29.22 -8.07
C ILE A 53 -3.35 -30.44 -8.73
N ASN A 54 -3.97 -31.00 -9.77
CA ASN A 54 -3.53 -32.25 -10.38
C ASN A 54 -2.10 -32.18 -10.92
N SER A 55 -1.69 -31.03 -11.46
CA SER A 55 -0.34 -30.80 -11.99
C SER A 55 0.73 -30.71 -10.89
N ILE A 56 0.34 -30.43 -9.64
CA ILE A 56 1.27 -30.07 -8.55
C ILE A 56 1.25 -31.13 -7.43
N LEU A 57 0.07 -31.54 -6.98
CA LEU A 57 -0.14 -32.51 -5.90
C LEU A 57 -0.91 -33.76 -6.34
N GLY A 58 -1.23 -33.92 -7.62
CA GLY A 58 -2.06 -35.04 -8.09
C GLY A 58 -1.51 -36.43 -7.79
N ASN A 59 -0.20 -36.55 -7.55
CA ASN A 59 0.47 -37.81 -7.18
C ASN A 59 0.52 -38.06 -5.67
N LYS A 60 0.05 -37.12 -4.83
CA LYS A 60 -0.08 -37.36 -3.40
C LYS A 60 -1.18 -38.37 -3.14
N SER A 61 -0.94 -39.26 -2.18
CA SER A 61 -1.91 -40.24 -1.71
C SER A 61 -2.53 -39.76 -0.42
N ILE A 62 -3.84 -39.91 -0.28
CA ILE A 62 -4.59 -39.62 0.93
C ILE A 62 -5.19 -40.90 1.51
N LYS A 63 -5.26 -40.97 2.83
CA LYS A 63 -5.81 -42.10 3.60
C LYS A 63 -7.04 -41.70 4.42
N SER A 64 -7.15 -40.44 4.79
CA SER A 64 -8.28 -39.93 5.56
C SER A 64 -8.61 -38.50 5.19
N ALA A 65 -9.82 -38.09 5.50
CA ALA A 65 -10.32 -36.75 5.27
C ALA A 65 -11.24 -36.31 6.42
N ARG A 66 -11.25 -35.01 6.69
CA ARG A 66 -12.13 -34.38 7.68
C ARG A 66 -12.79 -33.16 7.06
N TRP A 67 -14.07 -32.97 7.31
CA TRP A 67 -14.78 -31.74 6.97
C TRP A 67 -15.35 -31.11 8.22
N ILE A 68 -15.27 -29.78 8.29
CA ILE A 68 -15.76 -28.98 9.40
C ILE A 68 -16.52 -27.78 8.87
N GLY A 69 -17.43 -27.25 9.66
CA GLY A 69 -18.15 -26.02 9.35
C GLY A 69 -19.43 -25.97 10.15
N LEU A 70 -20.42 -25.32 9.58
CA LEU A 70 -21.70 -25.10 10.22
C LEU A 70 -22.83 -25.56 9.31
N ILE A 71 -23.93 -25.98 9.91
CA ILE A 71 -25.19 -26.26 9.21
C ILE A 71 -26.30 -25.37 9.78
N LYS A 72 -27.08 -24.76 8.88
CA LYS A 72 -28.19 -23.85 9.20
C LYS A 72 -29.45 -24.31 8.46
N PRO A 73 -30.30 -25.15 9.07
CA PRO A 73 -31.49 -25.68 8.40
C PRO A 73 -32.48 -24.57 8.00
N SER A 74 -33.14 -24.77 6.87
CA SER A 74 -34.18 -23.89 6.32
C SER A 74 -35.57 -24.18 6.89
N ILE A 75 -35.77 -25.37 7.48
CA ILE A 75 -37.02 -25.82 8.11
C ILE A 75 -36.73 -26.46 9.47
N THR A 76 -37.67 -26.34 10.41
CA THR A 76 -37.58 -27.00 11.72
C THR A 76 -38.09 -28.43 11.58
N GLY A 77 -37.33 -29.41 12.07
CA GLY A 77 -37.75 -30.80 11.99
C GLY A 77 -36.74 -31.78 12.56
N GLU A 78 -37.14 -33.04 12.53
CA GLU A 78 -36.30 -34.18 12.88
C GLU A 78 -35.55 -34.64 11.62
N TYR A 79 -34.23 -34.57 11.65
CA TYR A 79 -33.35 -34.87 10.52
C TYR A 79 -32.61 -36.19 10.72
N VAL A 80 -32.43 -36.94 9.64
CA VAL A 80 -31.53 -38.10 9.58
C VAL A 80 -30.33 -37.75 8.69
N LEU A 81 -29.13 -37.72 9.27
CA LEU A 81 -27.88 -37.48 8.53
C LEU A 81 -27.25 -38.80 8.07
N SER A 82 -26.87 -38.89 6.81
CA SER A 82 -26.24 -40.10 6.26
C SER A 82 -25.15 -39.79 5.23
N THR A 83 -24.28 -40.77 4.96
CA THR A 83 -23.28 -40.67 3.88
C THR A 83 -23.30 -41.92 3.00
N ASN A 84 -22.68 -41.85 1.83
CA ASN A 84 -22.47 -43.02 0.95
C ASN A 84 -21.25 -43.87 1.34
N SER A 85 -20.57 -43.59 2.45
CA SER A 85 -19.36 -44.30 2.90
C SER A 85 -19.60 -45.02 4.22
N SER A 86 -19.18 -46.28 4.33
CA SER A 86 -19.28 -47.08 5.56
C SER A 86 -18.27 -46.66 6.64
N ASN A 87 -17.11 -46.14 6.23
CA ASN A 87 -16.03 -45.73 7.13
C ASN A 87 -16.05 -44.20 7.35
N CYS A 88 -17.19 -43.69 7.82
CA CYS A 88 -17.39 -42.28 8.10
C CYS A 88 -18.04 -42.10 9.49
N ARG A 89 -17.70 -41.00 10.17
CA ARG A 89 -18.36 -40.56 11.41
C ARG A 89 -18.80 -39.11 11.27
N ILE A 90 -19.99 -38.78 11.78
CA ILE A 90 -20.51 -37.41 11.82
C ILE A 90 -20.63 -36.99 13.29
N GLU A 91 -20.29 -35.75 13.60
CA GLU A 91 -20.49 -35.12 14.89
C GLU A 91 -21.23 -33.81 14.64
N LEU A 92 -22.29 -33.56 15.41
CA LEU A 92 -23.08 -32.33 15.35
C LEU A 92 -23.20 -31.76 16.76
N ASN A 93 -22.70 -30.54 16.98
CA ASN A 93 -22.62 -29.88 18.30
C ASN A 93 -22.01 -30.77 19.42
N GLY A 94 -21.01 -31.59 19.11
CA GLY A 94 -20.37 -32.48 20.10
C GLY A 94 -21.03 -33.86 20.24
N GLU A 95 -22.21 -34.06 19.70
CA GLU A 95 -22.91 -35.34 19.71
C GLU A 95 -22.56 -36.15 18.45
N ILE A 96 -22.19 -37.41 18.62
CA ILE A 96 -21.78 -38.28 17.51
C ILE A 96 -23.01 -38.94 16.89
N PHE A 97 -23.22 -38.68 15.60
CA PHE A 97 -24.26 -39.27 14.78
C PHE A 97 -23.62 -40.17 13.71
N ASN A 98 -24.18 -41.36 13.52
CA ASN A 98 -23.73 -42.36 12.54
C ASN A 98 -22.43 -43.13 12.87
N LEU A 99 -22.60 -44.41 13.22
CA LEU A 99 -21.64 -45.50 13.02
C LEU A 99 -22.14 -46.30 11.82
N SER A 100 -21.38 -46.32 10.71
CA SER A 100 -21.49 -47.30 9.62
C SER A 100 -22.91 -47.77 9.24
N LEU A 101 -23.49 -47.17 8.19
CA LEU A 101 -24.59 -47.67 7.36
C LEU A 101 -25.94 -48.10 8.02
N ASN A 102 -26.10 -48.28 9.33
CA ASN A 102 -27.31 -48.91 9.89
C ASN A 102 -27.79 -48.42 11.28
N THR A 103 -27.42 -47.22 11.72
CA THR A 103 -28.08 -46.58 12.89
C THR A 103 -28.68 -45.25 12.48
N SER A 104 -30.00 -45.23 12.31
CA SER A 104 -30.80 -44.01 12.10
C SER A 104 -30.91 -43.26 13.42
N ASN A 105 -29.85 -42.53 13.80
CA ASN A 105 -29.97 -41.53 14.86
C ASN A 105 -30.55 -40.27 14.22
N THR A 106 -31.71 -39.86 14.72
CA THR A 106 -32.34 -38.60 14.35
C THR A 106 -31.78 -37.46 15.18
N VAL A 107 -31.81 -36.24 14.64
CA VAL A 107 -31.44 -35.01 15.33
C VAL A 107 -32.46 -33.93 15.06
N ASN A 108 -32.90 -33.24 16.11
CA ASN A 108 -33.86 -32.15 15.96
C ASN A 108 -33.12 -30.84 15.66
N LEU A 109 -33.37 -30.26 14.48
CA LEU A 109 -32.77 -28.99 14.08
C LEU A 109 -33.86 -27.92 13.91
N ILE A 110 -33.57 -26.70 14.38
CA ILE A 110 -34.49 -25.57 14.37
C ILE A 110 -34.11 -24.63 13.25
N LYS A 111 -35.10 -24.23 12.43
CA LYS A 111 -34.92 -23.27 11.33
C LYS A 111 -34.14 -22.04 11.78
N GLY A 112 -33.09 -21.71 11.02
CA GLY A 112 -32.30 -20.50 11.22
C GLY A 112 -31.25 -20.58 12.32
N ASN A 113 -31.31 -21.59 13.20
CA ASN A 113 -30.23 -21.85 14.15
C ASN A 113 -29.01 -22.43 13.43
N VAL A 114 -27.84 -22.20 13.98
CA VAL A 114 -26.56 -22.64 13.40
C VAL A 114 -25.97 -23.72 14.31
N TYR A 115 -25.50 -24.81 13.72
CA TYR A 115 -24.96 -25.98 14.42
C TYR A 115 -23.57 -26.32 13.88
N ASP A 116 -22.62 -26.60 14.76
CA ASP A 116 -21.29 -27.10 14.37
C ASP A 116 -21.43 -28.50 13.78
N ILE A 117 -20.83 -28.73 12.61
CA ILE A 117 -20.76 -30.05 11.99
C ILE A 117 -19.31 -30.44 11.74
N ARG A 118 -19.00 -31.70 12.07
CA ARG A 118 -17.73 -32.34 11.78
C ARG A 118 -17.97 -33.71 11.17
N ILE A 119 -17.22 -34.03 10.15
CA ILE A 119 -17.30 -35.30 9.42
C ILE A 119 -15.89 -35.84 9.29
N GLU A 120 -15.69 -37.12 9.57
CA GLU A 120 -14.40 -37.79 9.39
C GLU A 120 -14.55 -39.07 8.59
N GLN A 121 -13.71 -39.24 7.57
CA GLN A 121 -13.63 -40.43 6.73
C GLN A 121 -12.28 -41.12 6.87
N LEU A 122 -12.30 -42.45 6.96
CA LEU A 122 -11.10 -43.28 6.88
C LEU A 122 -11.20 -44.19 5.64
N MET A 123 -10.24 -44.11 4.73
CA MET A 123 -10.28 -44.82 3.46
C MET A 123 -9.71 -46.23 3.63
N SER A 124 -10.39 -47.24 3.09
CA SER A 124 -9.92 -48.64 3.16
C SER A 124 -8.55 -48.80 2.49
N GLU A 125 -8.34 -48.13 1.37
CA GLU A 125 -7.07 -48.07 0.64
C GLU A 125 -6.66 -46.62 0.39
N ASN A 126 -5.36 -46.43 0.22
CA ASN A 126 -4.76 -45.16 -0.16
C ASN A 126 -5.30 -44.69 -1.51
N GLN A 127 -5.87 -43.49 -1.56
CA GLN A 127 -6.41 -42.91 -2.80
C GLN A 127 -5.48 -41.82 -3.30
N LEU A 128 -5.15 -41.82 -4.58
CA LEU A 128 -4.47 -40.67 -5.18
C LEU A 128 -5.41 -39.46 -5.17
N LEU A 129 -4.90 -38.30 -4.78
CA LEU A 129 -5.66 -37.06 -4.65
C LEU A 129 -6.41 -36.72 -5.95
N LYS A 130 -5.77 -36.94 -7.10
CA LYS A 130 -6.38 -36.75 -8.43
C LYS A 130 -7.58 -37.68 -8.72
N ASN A 131 -7.62 -38.85 -8.10
CA ASN A 131 -8.68 -39.85 -8.29
C ASN A 131 -9.75 -39.78 -7.21
N TYR A 132 -9.51 -39.09 -6.10
CA TYR A 132 -10.46 -39.01 -4.99
C TYR A 132 -11.76 -38.31 -5.40
N GLU A 133 -12.90 -38.97 -5.24
CA GLU A 133 -14.20 -38.43 -5.68
C GLU A 133 -15.01 -37.76 -4.56
N GLY A 134 -14.57 -37.84 -3.31
CA GLY A 134 -15.32 -37.33 -2.17
C GLY A 134 -16.38 -38.30 -1.64
N ILE A 135 -16.91 -38.00 -0.45
CA ILE A 135 -18.15 -38.62 0.05
C ILE A 135 -19.32 -37.66 -0.15
N LYS A 136 -20.53 -38.21 -0.19
CA LYS A 136 -21.76 -37.45 -0.28
C LYS A 136 -22.44 -37.46 1.08
N LEU A 137 -22.76 -36.27 1.59
CA LEU A 137 -23.52 -36.01 2.80
C LEU A 137 -24.97 -35.75 2.43
N TYR A 138 -25.86 -36.54 3.02
CA TYR A 138 -27.29 -36.47 2.81
C TYR A 138 -28.02 -36.14 4.09
N TRP A 139 -29.18 -35.52 3.94
CA TRP A 139 -30.17 -35.38 5.00
C TRP A 139 -31.55 -35.81 4.52
N GLU A 140 -32.41 -36.17 5.47
CA GLU A 140 -33.80 -36.53 5.23
C GLU A 140 -34.64 -36.06 6.42
N THR A 141 -35.86 -35.58 6.17
CA THR A 141 -36.86 -35.24 7.19
C THR A 141 -38.26 -35.53 6.65
N SER A 142 -39.32 -35.26 7.41
CA SER A 142 -40.71 -35.49 6.95
C SER A 142 -41.04 -34.74 5.65
N ASP A 143 -40.43 -33.57 5.46
CA ASP A 143 -40.70 -32.66 4.34
C ASP A 143 -39.66 -32.77 3.21
N ILE A 144 -38.50 -33.37 3.47
CA ILE A 144 -37.38 -33.47 2.52
C ILE A 144 -37.10 -34.95 2.27
N ILE A 145 -37.42 -35.40 1.06
CA ILE A 145 -36.98 -36.72 0.57
C ILE A 145 -35.46 -36.68 0.43
N LYS A 146 -34.78 -37.69 0.99
CA LYS A 146 -33.31 -37.82 1.02
C LYS A 146 -32.59 -37.14 -0.15
N GLU A 147 -31.89 -36.05 0.15
CA GLU A 147 -31.14 -35.27 -0.82
C GLU A 147 -29.72 -34.98 -0.33
N ILE A 148 -28.84 -34.58 -1.24
CA ILE A 148 -27.52 -34.05 -0.87
C ILE A 148 -27.75 -32.69 -0.21
N ILE A 149 -27.10 -32.45 0.92
CA ILE A 149 -27.28 -31.19 1.65
C ILE A 149 -26.88 -30.01 0.74
N PRO A 150 -27.79 -29.05 0.49
CA PRO A 150 -27.54 -27.96 -0.45
C PRO A 150 -26.56 -26.93 0.13
N SER A 151 -25.94 -26.13 -0.75
CA SER A 151 -24.94 -25.11 -0.37
C SER A 151 -25.52 -24.03 0.54
N GLU A 152 -26.80 -23.72 0.41
CA GLU A 152 -27.51 -22.63 1.08
C GLU A 152 -27.63 -22.84 2.59
N VAL A 153 -27.44 -24.07 3.06
CA VAL A 153 -27.56 -24.46 4.46
C VAL A 153 -26.23 -24.88 5.06
N LEU A 154 -25.16 -25.01 4.26
CA LEU A 154 -23.82 -25.28 4.73
C LEU A 154 -23.02 -23.98 4.76
N LEU A 155 -22.40 -23.70 5.89
CA LEU A 155 -21.57 -22.52 6.07
C LEU A 155 -20.16 -22.96 6.45
N LYS A 156 -19.19 -22.16 6.03
CA LYS A 156 -17.80 -22.35 6.41
C LYS A 156 -17.60 -22.10 7.91
N PRO A 157 -16.52 -22.67 8.50
CA PRO A 157 -15.99 -22.23 9.79
C PRO A 157 -15.83 -20.71 9.86
N ASN A 158 -16.13 -20.11 11.01
CA ASN A 158 -15.84 -18.71 11.27
C ASN A 158 -14.48 -18.56 11.97
N TYR A 159 -13.40 -18.56 11.18
CA TYR A 159 -12.03 -18.41 11.68
C TYR A 159 -11.75 -17.10 12.41
N SER A 160 -12.65 -16.12 12.29
CA SER A 160 -12.55 -14.82 12.93
C SER A 160 -13.10 -14.76 14.34
N ASN A 161 -13.84 -15.77 14.79
CA ASN A 161 -14.43 -15.82 16.12
C ASN A 161 -13.65 -16.78 17.04
N THR A 162 -12.56 -16.30 17.62
CA THR A 162 -11.71 -17.12 18.51
C THR A 162 -12.32 -17.38 19.89
N ASN A 163 -13.47 -16.75 20.20
CA ASN A 163 -14.20 -16.93 21.46
C ASN A 163 -15.08 -18.20 21.47
N GLU A 164 -15.25 -18.88 20.34
CA GLU A 164 -16.01 -20.13 20.29
C GLU A 164 -15.25 -21.29 20.94
N LYS A 165 -16.00 -22.15 21.63
CA LYS A 165 -15.49 -23.41 22.19
C LYS A 165 -15.09 -24.41 21.10
N SER A 166 -15.45 -24.16 19.84
CA SER A 166 -15.14 -24.98 18.68
C SER A 166 -13.67 -24.83 18.30
N LYS A 167 -12.93 -25.94 18.30
CA LYS A 167 -11.63 -26.01 17.62
C LYS A 167 -11.92 -26.39 16.18
N PHE A 168 -11.75 -25.46 15.25
CA PHE A 168 -12.02 -25.73 13.84
C PHE A 168 -11.08 -26.81 13.31
N ILE A 169 -9.78 -26.78 13.64
CA ILE A 169 -8.89 -27.92 13.39
C ILE A 169 -8.71 -28.73 14.68
N PRO A 170 -9.51 -29.77 14.93
CA PRO A 170 -9.38 -30.56 16.14
C PRO A 170 -8.15 -31.46 16.11
N ASN A 171 -7.39 -31.48 17.20
CA ASN A 171 -6.26 -32.41 17.40
C ASN A 171 -6.70 -33.78 17.93
N ASN A 172 -8.01 -34.07 17.96
CA ASN A 172 -8.56 -35.38 18.26
C ASN A 172 -9.18 -35.99 16.99
N THR A 173 -9.50 -37.28 16.98
CA THR A 173 -10.30 -37.93 15.93
C THR A 173 -11.49 -38.61 16.58
N LEU A 174 -12.59 -38.69 15.84
CA LEU A 174 -13.74 -39.51 16.18
C LEU A 174 -13.41 -41.00 16.11
N PHE A 175 -12.37 -41.43 15.40
CA PHE A 175 -11.92 -42.83 15.35
C PHE A 175 -11.01 -43.16 16.54
N SER A 176 -11.60 -43.74 17.58
CA SER A 176 -11.05 -43.94 18.94
C SER A 176 -9.73 -44.74 19.08
N ASN A 177 -9.16 -45.28 18.00
CA ASN A 177 -7.93 -46.11 18.06
C ASN A 177 -6.68 -45.43 17.45
N ALA A 178 -6.80 -44.27 16.80
CA ALA A 178 -5.64 -43.58 16.27
C ALA A 178 -4.97 -42.75 17.38
N LYS A 179 -3.80 -43.19 17.87
CA LYS A 179 -2.96 -42.35 18.74
C LYS A 179 -2.47 -41.16 17.95
N LEU A 180 -3.12 -40.00 18.11
CA LEU A 180 -2.68 -38.77 17.46
C LEU A 180 -1.24 -38.41 17.90
N LYS A 181 -0.24 -38.48 17.00
CA LYS A 181 1.06 -37.83 17.18
C LYS A 181 0.79 -36.35 17.48
N ALA A 182 1.19 -35.93 18.68
CA ALA A 182 0.67 -34.75 19.37
C ALA A 182 0.90 -33.37 18.70
N ASN A 183 1.59 -33.29 17.55
CA ASN A 183 2.03 -32.01 16.97
C ASN A 183 1.77 -31.85 15.47
N ALA A 184 1.41 -32.91 14.72
CA ALA A 184 1.14 -32.78 13.29
C ALA A 184 -0.26 -32.21 13.11
N ASN A 185 -0.39 -31.04 12.48
CA ASN A 185 -1.65 -30.34 12.18
C ASN A 185 -2.30 -29.59 13.37
N ARG A 186 -1.53 -29.27 14.41
CA ARG A 186 -2.00 -28.36 15.47
C ARG A 186 -2.21 -26.96 14.89
N ASP A 187 -3.31 -26.33 15.26
CA ASP A 187 -3.67 -24.95 14.95
C ASP A 187 -3.96 -24.26 16.30
N THR A 188 -2.99 -23.49 16.78
CA THR A 188 -2.99 -22.96 18.15
C THR A 188 -3.84 -21.69 18.26
N ASP A 189 -3.82 -20.82 17.25
CA ASP A 189 -4.55 -19.55 17.23
C ASP A 189 -5.93 -19.62 16.56
N ARG A 190 -6.25 -20.76 15.95
CA ARG A 190 -7.57 -21.16 15.42
C ARG A 190 -7.99 -20.39 14.18
N ASP A 191 -7.03 -19.97 13.38
CA ASP A 191 -7.27 -19.22 12.15
C ASP A 191 -7.56 -20.12 10.93
N GLY A 192 -7.39 -21.44 11.08
CA GLY A 192 -7.59 -22.42 10.02
C GLY A 192 -6.32 -22.87 9.30
N ILE A 193 -5.15 -22.43 9.75
CA ILE A 193 -3.85 -22.84 9.22
C ILE A 193 -3.09 -23.60 10.32
N PRO A 194 -2.45 -24.75 10.01
CA PRO A 194 -1.63 -25.43 11.00
C PRO A 194 -0.35 -24.66 11.35
N ASP A 195 0.05 -24.71 12.62
CA ASP A 195 1.26 -24.06 13.16
C ASP A 195 2.50 -24.37 12.29
N GLU A 196 2.65 -25.62 11.85
CA GLU A 196 3.79 -26.06 11.03
C GLU A 196 3.84 -25.35 9.67
N TRP A 197 2.67 -25.11 9.07
CA TRP A 197 2.55 -24.42 7.79
C TRP A 197 2.86 -22.94 7.93
N GLU A 198 2.41 -22.31 8.99
CA GLU A 198 2.69 -20.90 9.27
C GLU A 198 4.17 -20.62 9.49
N ILE A 199 4.84 -21.52 10.23
CA ILE A 199 6.28 -21.44 10.53
C ILE A 199 7.13 -21.74 9.28
N ASN A 200 6.89 -22.87 8.62
CA ASN A 200 7.76 -23.35 7.53
C ASN A 200 7.39 -22.73 6.17
N GLY A 201 6.15 -22.25 6.08
CA GLY A 201 5.54 -21.57 4.96
C GLY A 201 4.55 -22.42 4.19
N TYR A 202 3.61 -21.73 3.56
CA TYR A 202 2.48 -22.31 2.84
C TYR A 202 2.12 -21.47 1.61
N THR A 203 1.22 -21.98 0.78
CA THR A 203 0.62 -21.21 -0.30
C THR A 203 -0.85 -21.56 -0.47
N VAL A 204 -1.57 -20.75 -1.23
CA VAL A 204 -2.98 -20.96 -1.56
C VAL A 204 -3.17 -20.96 -3.07
N MET A 205 -3.78 -22.01 -3.58
CA MET A 205 -4.05 -22.23 -5.00
C MET A 205 -5.57 -22.34 -5.18
N ASN A 206 -6.19 -21.31 -5.76
CA ASN A 206 -7.65 -21.25 -5.95
C ASN A 206 -8.40 -21.62 -4.66
N GLN A 207 -8.06 -20.92 -3.57
CA GLN A 207 -8.61 -21.06 -2.21
C GLN A 207 -8.24 -22.35 -1.47
N LYS A 208 -7.30 -23.14 -2.01
CA LYS A 208 -6.85 -24.40 -1.41
C LYS A 208 -5.45 -24.23 -0.84
N ALA A 209 -5.32 -24.39 0.47
CA ALA A 209 -4.06 -24.17 1.18
C ALA A 209 -3.24 -25.46 1.24
N VAL A 210 -1.93 -25.33 1.02
CA VAL A 210 -0.96 -26.43 0.99
C VAL A 210 0.37 -25.96 1.59
N ALA A 211 1.13 -26.88 2.18
CA ALA A 211 2.51 -26.62 2.61
C ALA A 211 3.37 -26.17 1.42
N TRP A 212 4.28 -25.23 1.63
CA TRP A 212 5.14 -24.69 0.57
C TRP A 212 6.16 -25.72 0.06
N ASP A 213 6.27 -25.83 -1.27
CA ASP A 213 7.38 -26.50 -1.98
C ASP A 213 7.96 -25.48 -2.97
N ASP A 214 9.28 -25.36 -3.04
CA ASP A 214 9.98 -24.40 -3.90
C ASP A 214 9.63 -24.56 -5.38
N LYS A 215 9.18 -25.74 -5.81
CA LYS A 215 8.67 -25.97 -7.18
C LYS A 215 7.46 -25.09 -7.51
N PHE A 216 6.70 -24.64 -6.51
CA PHE A 216 5.50 -23.82 -6.71
C PHE A 216 5.87 -22.41 -7.19
N ALA A 217 7.07 -21.92 -6.84
CA ALA A 217 7.57 -20.63 -7.32
C ALA A 217 7.66 -20.56 -8.85
N ALA A 218 8.00 -21.68 -9.51
CA ALA A 218 8.07 -21.76 -10.97
C ALA A 218 6.70 -21.55 -11.64
N ASN A 219 5.61 -21.83 -10.92
CA ASN A 219 4.23 -21.60 -11.37
C ASN A 219 3.69 -20.22 -10.94
N GLY A 220 4.51 -19.37 -10.35
CA GLY A 220 4.13 -18.02 -9.91
C GLY A 220 3.42 -17.94 -8.56
N TYR A 221 3.34 -19.04 -7.81
CA TYR A 221 2.79 -19.02 -6.45
C TYR A 221 3.74 -18.36 -5.47
N LYS A 222 3.17 -17.76 -4.42
CA LYS A 222 3.89 -17.03 -3.38
C LYS A 222 3.98 -17.87 -2.11
N LYS A 223 5.14 -17.81 -1.45
CA LYS A 223 5.34 -18.38 -0.11
C LYS A 223 4.81 -17.40 0.94
N TYR A 224 3.83 -17.84 1.69
CA TYR A 224 3.33 -17.15 2.88
C TYR A 224 3.98 -17.73 4.14
N VAL A 225 4.13 -16.88 5.14
CA VAL A 225 4.56 -17.21 6.50
C VAL A 225 3.75 -16.33 7.45
N SER A 226 3.42 -16.84 8.62
CA SER A 226 2.58 -16.17 9.62
C SER A 226 2.97 -16.62 11.02
N ASN A 227 2.33 -16.03 12.04
CA ASN A 227 2.58 -16.31 13.44
C ASN A 227 1.52 -17.27 13.99
N PRO A 228 1.88 -18.49 14.41
CA PRO A 228 0.91 -19.52 14.81
C PRO A 228 0.20 -19.27 16.14
N PHE A 229 0.50 -18.15 16.79
CA PHE A 229 -0.12 -17.73 18.03
C PHE A 229 -0.93 -16.44 17.86
N LYS A 230 -1.14 -15.99 16.63
CA LYS A 230 -1.91 -14.78 16.32
C LYS A 230 -2.78 -15.02 15.08
N PRO A 231 -4.10 -15.10 15.25
CA PRO A 231 -4.99 -15.40 14.13
C PRO A 231 -4.93 -14.34 13.02
N CYS A 232 -4.55 -13.10 13.39
CA CYS A 232 -4.21 -12.05 12.44
C CYS A 232 -2.77 -11.61 12.71
N THR A 233 -1.79 -12.17 12.00
CA THR A 233 -0.37 -11.82 12.18
C THR A 233 -0.14 -10.31 12.09
N ALA A 234 -0.85 -9.66 11.17
CA ALA A 234 -0.75 -8.21 10.94
C ALA A 234 -1.53 -7.31 11.89
N ASN A 235 -2.20 -7.89 12.91
CA ASN A 235 -3.03 -7.19 13.89
C ASN A 235 -4.09 -6.27 13.28
N ASP A 236 -4.52 -6.60 12.06
CA ASP A 236 -5.65 -6.00 11.37
C ASP A 236 -6.91 -6.89 11.52
N PRO A 237 -8.07 -6.47 10.99
CA PRO A 237 -9.33 -7.18 11.22
C PRO A 237 -9.44 -8.55 10.54
N TYR A 238 -8.48 -8.98 9.73
CA TYR A 238 -8.60 -10.14 8.86
C TYR A 238 -7.60 -11.22 9.26
N THR A 239 -8.07 -12.47 9.38
CA THR A 239 -7.18 -13.58 9.73
C THR A 239 -6.21 -13.92 8.62
N ASP A 240 -5.14 -14.64 8.95
CA ASP A 240 -4.13 -15.01 7.96
C ASP A 240 -4.74 -15.91 6.88
N PHE A 241 -5.62 -16.85 7.26
CA PHE A 241 -6.43 -17.61 6.30
C PHE A 241 -7.39 -16.74 5.47
N GLU A 242 -8.11 -15.79 6.06
CA GLU A 242 -9.04 -14.91 5.32
C GLU A 242 -8.31 -14.12 4.23
N LYS A 243 -7.12 -13.60 4.55
CA LYS A 243 -6.26 -12.90 3.60
C LYS A 243 -5.80 -13.76 2.45
N VAL A 244 -5.16 -14.90 2.74
CA VAL A 244 -4.53 -15.74 1.71
C VAL A 244 -5.55 -16.50 0.86
N SER A 245 -6.72 -16.81 1.41
CA SER A 245 -7.83 -17.43 0.67
C SER A 245 -8.61 -16.44 -0.19
N GLY A 246 -8.45 -15.14 0.04
CA GLY A 246 -9.25 -14.10 -0.63
C GLY A 246 -10.65 -13.94 -0.03
N GLN A 247 -10.91 -14.51 1.15
CA GLN A 247 -12.14 -14.32 1.92
C GLN A 247 -12.07 -13.03 2.75
N ILE A 248 -11.64 -11.96 2.09
CA ILE A 248 -11.45 -10.61 2.61
C ILE A 248 -12.17 -9.65 1.68
N ASP A 249 -12.51 -8.45 2.17
CA ASP A 249 -13.06 -7.39 1.34
C ASP A 249 -12.30 -7.27 -0.01
N PRO A 250 -12.99 -7.42 -1.15
CA PRO A 250 -12.33 -7.45 -2.45
C PRO A 250 -11.61 -6.16 -2.82
N SER A 251 -11.99 -5.04 -2.20
CA SER A 251 -11.35 -3.74 -2.38
C SER A 251 -10.03 -3.60 -1.61
N VAL A 252 -9.69 -4.54 -0.73
CA VAL A 252 -8.36 -4.60 -0.09
C VAL A 252 -7.31 -4.86 -1.15
N SER A 253 -6.23 -4.07 -1.09
CA SER A 253 -5.11 -4.15 -2.03
C SER A 253 -4.51 -5.55 -2.05
N MET A 254 -4.13 -6.04 -3.24
CA MET A 254 -3.58 -7.38 -3.42
C MET A 254 -2.34 -7.65 -2.57
N VAL A 255 -1.54 -6.62 -2.27
CA VAL A 255 -0.34 -6.77 -1.42
C VAL A 255 -0.69 -7.06 0.05
N ALA A 256 -1.84 -6.59 0.54
CA ALA A 256 -2.31 -6.81 1.90
C ALA A 256 -3.08 -8.13 2.09
N ARG A 257 -3.12 -8.97 1.06
CA ARG A 257 -3.52 -10.38 1.16
C ARG A 257 -2.40 -11.28 1.68
N ASP A 258 -1.20 -10.75 1.85
CA ASP A 258 -0.10 -11.43 2.55
C ASP A 258 -0.29 -11.23 4.07
N PRO A 259 -0.24 -12.29 4.90
CA PRO A 259 -0.34 -12.21 6.36
C PRO A 259 0.67 -11.24 7.00
N MET A 260 1.82 -11.05 6.36
CA MET A 260 2.87 -10.15 6.83
C MET A 260 2.67 -8.69 6.44
N ILE A 261 1.58 -8.36 5.74
CA ILE A 261 1.25 -7.00 5.30
C ILE A 261 -0.09 -6.60 5.88
N SER A 262 -0.15 -5.49 6.62
CA SER A 262 -1.40 -5.04 7.20
C SER A 262 -2.36 -4.50 6.14
N ALA A 263 -3.62 -4.89 6.23
CA ALA A 263 -4.76 -4.33 5.53
C ALA A 263 -5.31 -3.16 6.37
N TYR A 264 -4.96 -1.93 6.02
CA TYR A 264 -5.43 -0.76 6.73
C TYR A 264 -5.46 0.48 5.84
N PRO A 265 -6.35 1.43 6.11
CA PRO A 265 -6.45 2.66 5.35
C PRO A 265 -5.47 3.72 5.85
N ILE A 266 -5.10 4.63 4.96
CA ILE A 266 -4.39 5.86 5.32
C ILE A 266 -5.11 7.02 4.66
N VAL A 267 -5.97 7.68 5.43
CA VAL A 267 -6.85 8.73 4.93
C VAL A 267 -6.16 10.08 5.03
N GLY A 268 -6.07 10.75 3.89
CA GLY A 268 -5.52 12.09 3.77
C GLY A 268 -6.48 13.04 3.07
N VAL A 269 -6.26 14.34 3.27
CA VAL A 269 -6.95 15.39 2.55
C VAL A 269 -5.93 16.19 1.72
N GLN A 270 -6.21 16.38 0.44
CA GLN A 270 -5.40 17.25 -0.42
C GLN A 270 -6.24 18.37 -1.02
N MET A 271 -5.58 19.50 -1.29
CA MET A 271 -6.17 20.67 -1.92
C MET A 271 -5.91 20.64 -3.42
N GLU A 272 -6.94 20.90 -4.21
CA GLU A 272 -6.84 21.05 -5.67
C GLU A 272 -6.85 22.52 -6.09
N ARG A 273 -7.55 23.37 -5.34
CA ARG A 273 -7.71 24.79 -5.64
C ARG A 273 -7.94 25.60 -4.37
N LEU A 274 -7.35 26.78 -4.29
CA LEU A 274 -7.60 27.74 -3.22
C LEU A 274 -8.41 28.92 -3.78
N VAL A 275 -9.57 29.18 -3.19
CA VAL A 275 -10.36 30.39 -3.45
C VAL A 275 -10.15 31.36 -2.30
N VAL A 276 -9.87 32.63 -2.60
CA VAL A 276 -9.73 33.71 -1.64
C VAL A 276 -10.77 34.79 -1.95
N SER A 277 -11.38 35.34 -0.91
CA SER A 277 -12.44 36.34 -0.97
C SER A 277 -12.18 37.45 0.02
N LYS A 278 -12.65 38.66 -0.29
CA LYS A 278 -12.70 39.79 0.65
C LYS A 278 -13.91 39.72 1.59
N SER A 279 -14.92 38.93 1.24
CA SER A 279 -16.16 38.75 2.01
C SER A 279 -16.21 37.40 2.73
N GLU A 280 -16.82 37.37 3.91
CA GLU A 280 -17.03 36.19 4.75
C GLU A 280 -17.97 35.16 4.09
N THR A 281 -18.84 35.59 3.19
CA THR A 281 -19.75 34.73 2.42
C THR A 281 -19.62 35.01 0.93
N ILE A 282 -19.80 33.96 0.12
CA ILE A 282 -19.92 34.05 -1.34
C ILE A 282 -21.41 34.06 -1.68
N THR A 283 -22.06 35.22 -1.57
CA THR A 283 -23.41 35.45 -2.10
C THR A 283 -23.30 36.29 -3.38
N GLY A 284 -24.10 35.97 -4.39
CA GLY A 284 -23.97 36.46 -5.77
C GLY A 284 -23.84 37.98 -5.97
N ASP A 285 -23.24 38.30 -7.11
CA ASP A 285 -23.11 39.59 -7.84
C ASP A 285 -22.32 40.77 -7.25
N SER A 286 -21.76 40.69 -6.03
CA SER A 286 -20.96 41.82 -5.49
C SER A 286 -19.67 41.46 -4.75
N THR A 287 -19.30 40.18 -4.68
CA THR A 287 -18.13 39.73 -3.93
C THR A 287 -16.90 39.54 -4.84
N LYS A 288 -15.88 40.40 -4.69
CA LYS A 288 -14.57 40.18 -5.30
C LYS A 288 -13.95 38.92 -4.70
N SER A 289 -13.83 37.88 -5.52
CA SER A 289 -13.14 36.63 -5.19
C SER A 289 -12.14 36.28 -6.30
N MET A 290 -11.08 35.61 -5.92
CA MET A 290 -10.02 35.13 -6.81
C MET A 290 -9.75 33.67 -6.49
N SER A 291 -9.53 32.85 -7.52
CA SER A 291 -9.17 31.44 -7.32
C SER A 291 -7.89 31.11 -8.08
N LYS A 292 -7.00 30.38 -7.42
CA LYS A 292 -5.78 29.85 -8.02
C LYS A 292 -5.68 28.35 -7.79
N SER A 293 -5.16 27.64 -8.79
CA SER A 293 -4.83 26.21 -8.68
C SER A 293 -3.77 25.99 -7.60
N THR A 294 -3.71 24.78 -7.06
CA THR A 294 -2.67 24.41 -6.11
C THR A 294 -1.93 23.16 -6.54
N SER A 295 -0.60 23.22 -6.48
CA SER A 295 0.26 22.05 -6.50
C SER A 295 0.34 21.46 -5.09
N HIS A 296 0.28 20.14 -4.97
CA HIS A 296 0.31 19.46 -3.67
C HIS A 296 1.50 18.51 -3.56
N SER A 297 2.00 18.37 -2.34
CA SER A 297 2.99 17.38 -1.95
C SER A 297 2.50 16.71 -0.67
N SER A 298 2.31 15.39 -0.72
CA SER A 298 1.89 14.63 0.46
C SER A 298 3.07 14.42 1.39
N THR A 299 2.98 14.95 2.59
CA THR A 299 4.04 14.99 3.59
C THR A 299 4.12 13.70 4.44
N ASN A 300 3.90 12.55 3.82
CA ASN A 300 4.72 11.37 4.14
C ASN A 300 5.99 11.33 3.27
N ILE A 301 6.13 12.30 2.37
CA ILE A 301 7.28 12.55 1.50
C ILE A 301 7.68 14.02 1.67
N ASN A 302 8.78 14.23 2.40
CA ASN A 302 9.65 15.41 2.38
C ASN A 302 8.99 16.80 2.27
N THR A 303 8.68 17.43 3.40
CA THR A 303 8.85 18.89 3.52
C THR A 303 9.52 19.27 4.84
N VAL A 304 10.56 20.11 4.70
CA VAL A 304 11.30 20.85 5.73
C VAL A 304 12.36 20.08 6.52
N GLY A 305 13.58 20.16 5.98
CA GLY A 305 14.82 19.89 6.70
C GLY A 305 15.15 18.41 6.75
N ALA A 306 16.04 17.95 5.89
CA ALA A 306 16.93 16.86 6.26
C ALA A 306 18.11 17.50 7.01
N GLU A 307 18.05 17.54 8.34
CA GLU A 307 19.26 17.64 9.15
C GLU A 307 20.02 16.33 8.95
N VAL A 308 21.01 16.37 8.05
CA VAL A 308 21.96 15.28 7.84
C VAL A 308 22.86 15.21 9.08
N SER A 309 22.40 14.47 10.09
CA SER A 309 23.27 13.98 11.16
C SER A 309 23.77 12.61 10.75
N GLY A 310 25.01 12.56 10.25
CA GLY A 310 25.77 11.31 10.02
C GLY A 310 25.28 10.46 8.84
N SER A 311 26.02 10.48 7.74
CA SER A 311 25.84 9.54 6.64
C SER A 311 26.55 8.21 6.93
N LEU A 312 25.89 7.09 6.67
CA LEU A 312 26.48 5.77 6.77
C LEU A 312 27.23 5.43 5.47
N GLN A 313 28.57 5.37 5.53
CA GLN A 313 29.40 4.77 4.48
C GLN A 313 29.56 3.28 4.75
N LEU A 314 28.89 2.43 3.98
CA LEU A 314 29.10 0.98 3.98
C LEU A 314 29.26 0.43 2.56
N ALA A 315 29.79 -0.79 2.48
CA ALA A 315 30.13 -1.46 1.23
C ALA A 315 28.85 -1.77 0.41
N GLY A 316 28.37 -0.78 -0.33
CA GLY A 316 27.12 -0.83 -1.09
C GLY A 316 26.59 0.53 -1.52
N GLY A 317 27.01 1.63 -0.87
CA GLY A 317 26.61 3.01 -1.19
C GLY A 317 26.38 3.86 0.08
N ILE A 318 26.25 5.19 -0.09
CA ILE A 318 25.83 6.11 0.98
C ILE A 318 24.29 6.14 1.02
N PHE A 319 23.71 5.85 2.18
CA PHE A 319 22.26 6.03 2.39
C PHE A 319 22.01 7.39 3.08
N PRO A 320 21.20 8.28 2.47
CA PRO A 320 20.84 9.56 3.10
C PRO A 320 19.89 9.33 4.28
N VAL A 321 20.29 9.81 5.47
CA VAL A 321 19.43 9.91 6.64
C VAL A 321 18.62 11.20 6.52
N PHE A 322 17.30 11.12 6.72
CA PHE A 322 16.43 12.30 6.75
C PHE A 322 15.97 12.57 8.18
N SER A 323 16.02 13.83 8.62
CA SER A 323 15.35 14.20 9.86
C SER A 323 13.85 14.26 9.60
N MET A 324 13.17 13.21 10.04
CA MET A 324 11.75 13.29 10.32
C MET A 324 11.58 14.29 11.46
N SER A 325 10.92 15.43 11.20
CA SER A 325 10.42 16.26 12.29
C SER A 325 9.60 15.34 13.21
N ALA A 326 9.77 15.49 14.52
CA ALA A 326 9.23 14.60 15.54
C ALA A 326 7.68 14.45 15.54
N SER A 327 6.96 15.03 14.57
CA SER A 327 5.57 14.71 14.25
C SER A 327 5.37 13.41 13.46
N ALA A 328 6.43 12.82 12.91
CA ALA A 328 6.34 11.67 12.00
C ALA A 328 6.59 10.30 12.65
N ASN A 329 6.39 10.18 13.97
CA ASN A 329 6.18 8.89 14.63
C ASN A 329 4.80 8.33 14.27
N TYR A 330 4.54 7.93 13.01
CA TYR A 330 3.25 7.36 12.53
C TYR A 330 2.07 7.87 13.37
N SER A 331 1.83 9.17 13.43
CA SER A 331 0.57 9.61 14.03
C SER A 331 -0.51 9.31 12.99
N HIS A 332 -1.76 9.09 13.38
CA HIS A 332 -2.88 9.05 12.43
C HIS A 332 -3.05 10.38 11.65
N THR A 333 -2.06 11.27 11.72
CA THR A 333 -1.95 12.55 11.08
C THR A 333 -1.35 12.42 9.69
N TRP A 334 -2.21 12.38 8.67
CA TRP A 334 -1.77 12.60 7.29
C TRP A 334 -1.59 14.09 7.05
N GLN A 335 -0.40 14.51 6.62
CA GLN A 335 -0.13 15.90 6.29
C GLN A 335 0.03 16.06 4.79
N ASN A 336 -0.61 17.09 4.23
CA ASN A 336 -0.44 17.47 2.84
C ASN A 336 -0.14 18.96 2.74
N THR A 337 0.95 19.30 2.09
CA THR A 337 1.41 20.67 1.91
C THR A 337 1.08 21.10 0.48
N SER A 338 0.30 22.17 0.35
CA SER A 338 -0.12 22.72 -0.94
C SER A 338 0.54 24.09 -1.15
N THR A 339 1.14 24.28 -2.32
CA THR A 339 1.64 25.58 -2.81
C THR A 339 0.64 26.14 -3.81
N VAL A 340 0.37 27.44 -3.73
CA VAL A 340 -0.55 28.07 -4.67
C VAL A 340 0.18 28.41 -5.97
N ASP A 341 -0.37 27.96 -7.09
CA ASP A 341 0.20 28.23 -8.40
C ASP A 341 -0.21 29.64 -8.84
N ASP A 342 0.76 30.56 -8.93
CA ASP A 342 0.49 31.90 -9.45
C ASP A 342 0.60 31.93 -10.97
N THR A 343 -0.43 31.52 -11.70
CA THR A 343 -0.42 31.51 -13.18
C THR A 343 -0.69 32.87 -13.82
N THR A 344 -1.24 33.83 -13.08
CA THR A 344 -1.68 35.14 -13.60
C THR A 344 -0.68 36.27 -13.37
N GLY A 345 0.28 36.10 -12.45
CA GLY A 345 1.31 37.11 -12.13
C GLY A 345 0.81 38.25 -11.23
N GLU A 346 -0.40 38.15 -10.72
CA GLU A 346 -1.02 39.10 -9.79
C GLU A 346 -1.33 38.40 -8.47
N SER A 347 -0.87 38.96 -7.34
CA SER A 347 -1.07 38.37 -6.01
C SER A 347 -2.54 38.50 -5.54
N PHE A 348 -2.99 37.66 -4.61
CA PHE A 348 -4.35 37.78 -4.06
C PHE A 348 -4.56 39.13 -3.37
N SER A 349 -3.57 39.59 -2.61
CA SER A 349 -3.62 40.90 -1.94
C SER A 349 -3.80 42.06 -2.93
N GLN A 350 -3.15 41.99 -4.11
CA GLN A 350 -3.27 42.99 -5.17
C GLN A 350 -4.63 42.91 -5.87
N GLY A 351 -4.99 41.75 -6.42
CA GLY A 351 -6.20 41.62 -7.23
C GLY A 351 -7.50 41.76 -6.43
N LEU A 352 -7.49 41.44 -5.13
CA LEU A 352 -8.63 41.67 -4.23
C LEU A 352 -8.60 43.02 -3.50
N SER A 353 -7.51 43.78 -3.63
CA SER A 353 -7.31 45.07 -2.93
C SER A 353 -7.52 44.94 -1.41
N ILE A 354 -6.80 44.00 -0.79
CA ILE A 354 -6.86 43.72 0.65
C ILE A 354 -5.72 44.46 1.36
N ASN A 355 -6.07 45.28 2.35
CA ASN A 355 -5.12 46.10 3.12
C ASN A 355 -4.66 45.41 4.42
N THR A 356 -3.62 45.94 5.06
CA THR A 356 -3.00 45.38 6.29
C THR A 356 -3.94 45.28 7.49
N GLY A 357 -4.99 46.10 7.54
CA GLY A 357 -6.01 46.08 8.59
C GLY A 357 -7.24 45.22 8.26
N GLU A 358 -7.28 44.62 7.07
CA GLU A 358 -8.41 43.80 6.60
C GLU A 358 -8.07 42.30 6.75
N SER A 359 -9.11 41.48 6.94
CA SER A 359 -9.00 40.03 6.85
C SER A 359 -9.36 39.56 5.44
N ALA A 360 -8.76 38.45 5.02
CA ALA A 360 -9.18 37.71 3.84
C ALA A 360 -9.89 36.43 4.28
N TYR A 361 -10.64 35.83 3.37
CA TYR A 361 -11.37 34.61 3.64
C TYR A 361 -11.06 33.54 2.60
N ILE A 362 -10.72 32.34 3.04
CA ILE A 362 -10.33 31.24 2.16
C ILE A 362 -11.41 30.16 2.07
N ASN A 363 -11.51 29.56 0.89
CA ASN A 363 -12.26 28.34 0.62
C ASN A 363 -11.38 27.34 -0.13
N PRO A 364 -10.74 26.41 0.57
CA PRO A 364 -10.05 25.30 -0.07
C PRO A 364 -11.05 24.36 -0.75
N ASN A 365 -10.78 24.03 -2.01
CA ASN A 365 -11.41 22.89 -2.66
C ASN A 365 -10.53 21.67 -2.45
N ILE A 366 -11.10 20.64 -1.82
CA ILE A 366 -10.38 19.49 -1.35
C ILE A 366 -10.97 18.19 -1.87
N ARG A 367 -10.15 17.14 -1.80
CA ARG A 367 -10.56 15.76 -2.00
C ARG A 367 -9.95 14.91 -0.89
N TYR A 368 -10.56 13.77 -0.59
CA TYR A 368 -9.98 12.77 0.28
C TYR A 368 -9.23 11.74 -0.54
N TYR A 369 -8.22 11.13 0.05
CA TYR A 369 -7.33 10.17 -0.60
C TYR A 369 -7.06 9.05 0.39
N ASN A 370 -6.95 7.82 -0.10
CA ASN A 370 -6.51 6.71 0.71
C ASN A 370 -5.24 6.11 0.11
N THR A 371 -4.11 6.28 0.77
CA THR A 371 -2.79 5.79 0.32
C THR A 371 -2.38 4.47 0.99
N GLY A 372 -3.25 3.94 1.86
CA GLY A 372 -3.07 2.66 2.52
C GLY A 372 -3.47 1.49 1.63
N THR A 373 -3.76 0.37 2.28
CA THR A 373 -4.00 -0.93 1.64
C THR A 373 -5.42 -1.47 1.82
N ALA A 374 -6.25 -0.86 2.66
CA ALA A 374 -7.65 -1.25 2.86
C ALA A 374 -8.62 -0.08 2.64
N PRO A 375 -9.87 -0.34 2.20
CA PRO A 375 -10.88 0.68 2.01
C PRO A 375 -11.40 1.22 3.35
N VAL A 376 -12.03 2.39 3.31
CA VAL A 376 -12.81 2.92 4.43
C VAL A 376 -14.24 3.17 4.00
N TYR A 377 -15.18 2.63 4.76
CA TYR A 377 -16.61 2.89 4.60
C TYR A 377 -17.02 3.97 5.61
N ASN A 378 -17.95 4.84 5.22
CA ASN A 378 -18.46 5.91 6.09
C ASN A 378 -17.33 6.77 6.69
N VAL A 379 -16.33 7.11 5.87
CA VAL A 379 -15.13 7.81 6.36
C VAL A 379 -15.49 9.23 6.81
N THR A 380 -14.87 9.70 7.89
CA THR A 380 -15.08 11.08 8.37
C THR A 380 -13.75 11.59 8.92
N PRO A 381 -12.91 12.21 8.06
CA PRO A 381 -11.63 12.75 8.50
C PRO A 381 -11.82 14.05 9.28
N THR A 382 -10.96 14.28 10.26
CA THR A 382 -10.79 15.57 10.94
C THR A 382 -9.51 16.22 10.47
N THR A 383 -9.60 17.37 9.80
CA THR A 383 -8.46 18.05 9.17
C THR A 383 -8.29 19.45 9.72
N THR A 384 -7.07 19.78 10.14
CA THR A 384 -6.65 21.11 10.57
C THR A 384 -5.86 21.79 9.45
N ILE A 385 -6.24 23.02 9.11
CA ILE A 385 -5.51 23.88 8.18
C ILE A 385 -4.46 24.65 8.98
N VAL A 386 -3.22 24.63 8.50
CA VAL A 386 -2.09 25.32 9.12
C VAL A 386 -1.40 26.20 8.09
N ILE A 387 -1.17 27.46 8.45
CA ILE A 387 -0.45 28.46 7.65
C ILE A 387 0.58 29.10 8.58
N ASP A 388 1.84 29.19 8.15
CA ASP A 388 2.96 29.74 8.96
C ASP A 388 3.07 29.11 10.36
N LYS A 389 2.87 27.79 10.46
CA LYS A 389 2.87 27.02 11.73
C LYS A 389 1.73 27.40 12.70
N GLN A 390 0.76 28.19 12.27
CA GLN A 390 -0.43 28.53 13.03
C GLN A 390 -1.66 27.80 12.50
N SER A 391 -2.40 27.14 13.39
CA SER A 391 -3.69 26.54 13.06
C SER A 391 -4.72 27.63 12.76
N VAL A 392 -5.33 27.54 11.59
CA VAL A 392 -6.32 28.52 11.10
C VAL A 392 -7.75 28.00 11.32
N ALA A 393 -8.00 26.73 10.97
CA ALA A 393 -9.31 26.10 11.14
C ALA A 393 -9.16 24.59 11.33
N THR A 394 -10.12 23.97 12.02
CA THR A 394 -10.25 22.51 12.11
C THR A 394 -11.63 22.11 11.67
N ILE A 395 -11.71 21.13 10.77
CA ILE A 395 -12.94 20.77 10.06
C ILE A 395 -13.10 19.26 10.14
N LYS A 396 -14.26 18.83 10.60
CA LYS A 396 -14.67 17.43 10.63
C LYS A 396 -15.56 17.18 9.42
N GLY A 397 -15.29 16.12 8.65
CA GLY A 397 -16.18 15.69 7.57
C GLY A 397 -17.58 15.36 8.10
N GLN A 398 -18.60 15.39 7.24
CA GLN A 398 -19.96 14.99 7.62
C GLN A 398 -20.14 13.48 7.45
N GLU A 399 -20.81 12.87 8.41
CA GLU A 399 -21.08 11.42 8.47
C GLU A 399 -21.99 10.94 7.32
N SER A 400 -22.63 11.85 6.57
CA SER A 400 -23.55 11.56 5.46
C SER A 400 -23.14 12.11 4.09
N LEU A 401 -21.99 12.79 3.96
CA LEU A 401 -21.53 13.39 2.69
C LEU A 401 -20.63 12.46 1.85
N ILE A 402 -20.25 11.29 2.38
CA ILE A 402 -19.46 10.31 1.63
C ILE A 402 -20.37 9.20 1.16
N GLY A 403 -20.68 9.20 -0.14
CA GLY A 403 -21.56 8.23 -0.78
C GLY A 403 -20.90 6.87 -0.98
N ASP A 404 -20.54 6.20 0.12
CA ASP A 404 -20.34 4.74 0.26
C ASP A 404 -18.92 4.32 0.72
N TYR A 405 -17.83 4.64 0.01
CA TYR A 405 -16.48 4.12 0.35
C TYR A 405 -15.30 4.93 -0.23
N LEU A 406 -14.11 4.76 0.36
CA LEU A 406 -12.83 5.29 -0.11
C LEU A 406 -11.81 4.15 -0.26
N ASN A 407 -11.65 3.65 -1.49
CA ASN A 407 -10.76 2.53 -1.83
C ASN A 407 -9.27 2.87 -1.72
N PRO A 408 -8.39 1.86 -1.50
CA PRO A 408 -6.94 2.03 -1.59
C PRO A 408 -6.50 2.63 -2.93
N GLY A 409 -5.62 3.63 -2.88
CA GLY A 409 -5.19 4.45 -4.03
C GLY A 409 -6.28 5.35 -4.62
N GLY A 410 -7.51 5.29 -4.10
CA GLY A 410 -8.66 6.02 -4.59
C GLY A 410 -8.79 7.41 -3.96
N THR A 411 -9.77 8.16 -4.50
CA THR A 411 -10.10 9.50 -4.04
C THR A 411 -11.60 9.64 -3.78
N TYR A 412 -11.99 10.53 -2.88
CA TYR A 412 -13.38 10.93 -2.68
C TYR A 412 -13.57 12.45 -2.70
N PRO A 413 -14.46 13.00 -3.56
CA PRO A 413 -15.15 12.31 -4.64
C PRO A 413 -14.18 11.67 -5.64
N ILE A 414 -14.65 10.84 -6.57
CA ILE A 414 -13.76 10.22 -7.56
C ILE A 414 -13.22 11.26 -8.56
N ILE A 415 -12.03 11.03 -9.11
CA ILE A 415 -11.48 11.88 -10.18
C ILE A 415 -12.48 11.95 -11.35
N GLY A 416 -12.81 13.16 -11.80
CA GLY A 416 -13.86 13.43 -12.78
C GLY A 416 -15.12 14.05 -12.18
N GLU A 417 -15.35 13.88 -10.88
CA GLU A 417 -16.36 14.63 -10.13
C GLU A 417 -15.77 15.90 -9.52
N PRO A 418 -16.57 16.97 -9.33
CA PRO A 418 -16.11 18.20 -8.70
C PRO A 418 -15.53 17.96 -7.30
N PRO A 419 -14.40 18.60 -6.93
CA PRO A 419 -13.87 18.53 -5.58
C PRO A 419 -14.83 19.20 -4.58
N MET A 420 -14.73 18.81 -3.32
CA MET A 420 -15.57 19.36 -2.25
C MET A 420 -15.05 20.73 -1.81
N ALA A 421 -15.93 21.73 -1.78
CA ALA A 421 -15.61 22.99 -1.14
C ALA A 421 -15.63 22.78 0.39
N LEU A 422 -14.57 23.21 1.06
CA LEU A 422 -14.41 22.92 2.48
C LEU A 422 -15.46 23.64 3.34
N ASN A 423 -15.96 24.80 2.91
CA ASN A 423 -17.04 25.53 3.56
C ASN A 423 -18.42 24.87 3.45
N THR A 424 -18.59 23.82 2.63
CA THR A 424 -19.85 23.06 2.56
C THR A 424 -19.85 21.84 3.48
N MET A 425 -18.77 21.60 4.23
CA MET A 425 -18.64 20.47 5.16
C MET A 425 -19.15 20.76 6.57
N ASP A 426 -19.41 22.01 6.93
CA ASP A 426 -20.04 22.37 8.20
C ASP A 426 -21.52 22.75 7.97
N GLN A 427 -22.43 21.98 8.55
CA GLN A 427 -23.88 22.15 8.44
C GLN A 427 -24.41 23.45 9.09
N PHE A 428 -23.57 24.19 9.82
CA PHE A 428 -23.96 25.41 10.52
C PHE A 428 -23.26 26.68 10.03
N SER A 429 -22.33 26.61 9.07
CA SER A 429 -21.67 27.81 8.55
C SER A 429 -21.29 27.72 7.07
N SER A 430 -22.00 28.47 6.22
CA SER A 430 -21.54 28.81 4.86
C SER A 430 -20.38 29.83 4.86
N ARG A 431 -19.82 30.12 6.05
CA ARG A 431 -18.79 31.12 6.29
C ARG A 431 -17.45 30.57 5.81
N LEU A 432 -16.73 31.43 5.09
CA LEU A 432 -15.37 31.15 4.68
C LEU A 432 -14.41 31.27 5.87
N ILE A 433 -13.24 30.68 5.73
CA ILE A 433 -12.25 30.61 6.81
C ILE A 433 -11.44 31.91 6.84
N PRO A 434 -11.47 32.69 7.93
CA PRO A 434 -10.75 33.95 7.99
C PRO A 434 -9.24 33.73 8.13
N ILE A 435 -8.45 34.53 7.42
CA ILE A 435 -7.01 34.66 7.57
C ILE A 435 -6.62 36.13 7.67
N ASN A 436 -5.56 36.43 8.41
CA ASN A 436 -5.04 37.79 8.51
C ASN A 436 -4.16 38.15 7.30
N TYR A 437 -3.85 39.44 7.15
CA TYR A 437 -3.02 39.94 6.06
C TYR A 437 -1.63 39.29 5.98
N ASN A 438 -0.99 38.99 7.11
CA ASN A 438 0.34 38.38 7.12
C ASN A 438 0.29 36.94 6.59
N GLN A 439 -0.73 36.17 6.96
CA GLN A 439 -0.99 34.83 6.43
C GLN A 439 -1.28 34.87 4.93
N LEU A 440 -2.11 35.82 4.46
CA LEU A 440 -2.35 36.03 3.04
C LEU A 440 -1.06 36.38 2.28
N LYS A 441 -0.24 37.27 2.85
CA LYS A 441 1.03 37.68 2.26
C LYS A 441 2.05 36.53 2.22
N SER A 442 2.02 35.63 3.21
CA SER A 442 2.84 34.41 3.18
C SER A 442 2.46 33.54 1.99
N ILE A 443 1.16 33.30 1.76
CA ILE A 443 0.66 32.56 0.59
C ILE A 443 1.09 33.25 -0.72
N ASP A 444 0.90 34.57 -0.82
CA ASP A 444 1.29 35.35 -2.01
C ASP A 444 2.79 35.29 -2.32
N ASN A 445 3.64 35.13 -1.29
CA ASN A 445 5.09 35.00 -1.44
C ASN A 445 5.56 33.55 -1.71
N GLY A 446 4.64 32.63 -2.03
CA GLY A 446 4.96 31.22 -2.27
C GLY A 446 4.99 30.37 -0.99
N GLY A 447 4.46 30.88 0.12
CA GLY A 447 4.25 30.13 1.35
C GLY A 447 3.24 28.99 1.16
N THR A 448 3.30 28.02 2.06
CA THR A 448 2.55 26.77 1.93
C THR A 448 1.31 26.74 2.82
N VAL A 449 0.21 26.17 2.31
CA VAL A 449 -0.96 25.81 3.11
C VAL A 449 -0.90 24.32 3.44
N MET A 450 -0.81 23.98 4.73
CA MET A 450 -0.76 22.59 5.18
C MET A 450 -2.14 22.12 5.64
N LEU A 451 -2.55 20.95 5.19
CA LEU A 451 -3.71 20.21 5.65
C LEU A 451 -3.24 19.03 6.50
N SER A 452 -3.63 19.01 7.77
CA SER A 452 -3.19 18.03 8.76
C SER A 452 -4.38 17.21 9.24
N THR A 453 -4.55 16.00 8.73
CA THR A 453 -5.66 15.09 9.03
C THR A 453 -5.30 14.16 10.18
N SER A 454 -5.53 14.57 11.44
CA SER A 454 -5.03 13.91 12.65
C SER A 454 -5.72 12.58 13.01
N GLN A 455 -6.97 12.42 12.60
CA GLN A 455 -7.79 11.27 12.89
C GLN A 455 -8.93 11.15 11.87
N PHE A 456 -9.42 9.93 11.67
CA PHE A 456 -10.65 9.67 10.95
C PHE A 456 -11.47 8.63 11.69
N THR A 457 -12.79 8.70 11.55
CA THR A 457 -13.69 7.58 11.87
C THR A 457 -14.10 6.89 10.58
N GLY A 458 -14.38 5.59 10.66
CA GLY A 458 -14.85 4.82 9.52
C GLY A 458 -14.86 3.32 9.82
N ASN A 459 -15.55 2.60 8.95
CA ASN A 459 -15.76 1.18 9.09
C ASN A 459 -14.93 0.39 8.06
N PHE A 460 -14.68 -0.89 8.37
CA PHE A 460 -14.18 -1.88 7.43
C PHE A 460 -15.27 -2.89 7.10
N ALA A 461 -15.12 -3.59 5.98
CA ALA A 461 -16.07 -4.63 5.59
C ALA A 461 -15.48 -6.02 5.87
N LYS A 462 -16.33 -6.95 6.31
CA LYS A 462 -15.95 -8.34 6.60
C LYS A 462 -17.05 -9.29 6.15
N TYR A 463 -16.67 -10.49 5.68
CA TYR A 463 -17.64 -11.51 5.37
C TYR A 463 -18.26 -12.07 6.64
N ASN A 464 -19.59 -12.10 6.71
CA ASN A 464 -20.29 -12.87 7.74
C ASN A 464 -20.38 -14.35 7.35
N SER A 465 -20.90 -15.19 8.26
CA SER A 465 -21.03 -16.64 8.02
C SER A 465 -21.92 -16.99 6.82
N ASN A 466 -22.80 -16.10 6.37
CA ASN A 466 -23.64 -16.31 5.18
C ASN A 466 -22.93 -15.87 3.87
N GLY A 467 -21.66 -15.46 3.93
CA GLY A 467 -20.91 -14.99 2.78
C GLY A 467 -21.22 -13.55 2.34
N ASN A 468 -21.97 -12.78 3.15
CA ASN A 468 -22.28 -11.39 2.84
C ASN A 468 -21.21 -10.46 3.44
N LEU A 469 -20.81 -9.45 2.68
CA LEU A 469 -19.90 -8.42 3.14
C LEU A 469 -20.67 -7.40 4.01
N VAL A 470 -20.27 -7.23 5.27
CA VAL A 470 -20.94 -6.35 6.25
C VAL A 470 -19.98 -5.34 6.86
N THR A 471 -20.46 -4.12 7.10
CA THR A 471 -19.68 -2.99 7.66
C THR A 471 -20.16 -2.57 9.06
N ASP A 472 -21.37 -2.98 9.46
CA ASP A 472 -21.94 -2.61 10.75
C ASP A 472 -21.18 -3.25 11.92
N GLY A 473 -20.84 -2.45 12.92
CA GLY A 473 -20.05 -2.87 14.09
C GLY A 473 -18.54 -3.00 13.84
N ASN A 474 -18.09 -2.85 12.59
CA ASN A 474 -16.69 -3.03 12.19
C ASN A 474 -15.95 -1.70 12.12
N ASN A 475 -15.40 -1.23 13.25
CA ASN A 475 -14.71 0.06 13.34
C ASN A 475 -13.19 -0.07 13.17
N TRP A 476 -12.56 0.81 12.37
CA TRP A 476 -11.10 0.81 12.19
C TRP A 476 -10.31 1.22 13.45
N GLY A 477 -10.83 2.14 14.26
CA GLY A 477 -10.14 2.80 15.37
C GLY A 477 -9.32 1.88 16.28
N PRO A 478 -9.89 0.78 16.82
CA PRO A 478 -9.16 -0.17 17.66
C PRO A 478 -7.95 -0.84 16.98
N TYR A 479 -8.01 -1.02 15.66
CA TYR A 479 -6.96 -1.72 14.90
C TYR A 479 -5.81 -0.79 14.48
N LEU A 480 -6.08 0.50 14.23
CA LEU A 480 -5.04 1.39 13.71
C LEU A 480 -3.86 1.54 14.70
N GLY A 481 -4.14 1.54 16.01
CA GLY A 481 -3.11 1.61 17.05
C GLY A 481 -2.31 0.31 17.22
N THR A 482 -2.96 -0.86 17.10
CA THR A 482 -2.28 -2.16 17.19
C THR A 482 -1.37 -2.39 15.99
N ILE A 483 -1.85 -2.06 14.78
CA ILE A 483 -1.06 -2.12 13.54
C ILE A 483 0.20 -1.26 13.68
N LYS A 484 0.05 0.01 14.10
CA LYS A 484 1.19 0.91 14.33
C LYS A 484 2.26 0.28 15.22
N SER A 485 1.84 -0.26 16.37
CA SER A 485 2.78 -0.76 17.39
C SER A 485 3.47 -2.08 17.04
N THR A 486 3.03 -2.76 15.98
CA THR A 486 3.48 -4.11 15.60
C THR A 486 4.13 -4.20 14.21
N THR A 487 4.25 -3.07 13.50
CA THR A 487 4.71 -3.04 12.10
C THR A 487 5.85 -2.04 11.89
N ALA A 488 6.59 -2.22 10.79
CA ALA A 488 7.46 -1.24 10.16
C ALA A 488 6.69 -0.55 9.02
N SER A 489 6.89 0.74 8.81
CA SER A 489 6.28 1.49 7.72
C SER A 489 7.22 1.58 6.52
N LEU A 490 6.73 1.14 5.37
CA LEU A 490 7.41 1.25 4.08
C LEU A 490 6.59 2.13 3.15
N THR A 491 7.20 3.21 2.66
CA THR A 491 6.56 4.14 1.72
C THR A 491 7.25 4.05 0.37
N LEU A 492 6.49 3.84 -0.70
CA LEU A 492 6.97 3.92 -2.08
C LEU A 492 6.54 5.24 -2.70
N SER A 493 7.50 5.98 -3.22
CA SER A 493 7.28 7.15 -4.06
C SER A 493 7.66 6.82 -5.50
N PHE A 494 6.69 6.87 -6.41
CA PHE A 494 6.88 6.56 -7.81
C PHE A 494 6.02 7.48 -8.68
N SER A 495 6.65 8.22 -9.61
CA SER A 495 5.98 9.10 -10.58
C SER A 495 4.94 10.06 -9.96
N GLY A 496 5.28 10.69 -8.84
CA GLY A 496 4.39 11.61 -8.11
C GLY A 496 3.31 10.95 -7.26
N GLN A 497 3.15 9.63 -7.33
CA GLN A 497 2.23 8.87 -6.47
C GLN A 497 2.96 8.30 -5.25
N THR A 498 2.20 8.15 -4.17
CA THR A 498 2.68 7.60 -2.90
C THR A 498 1.82 6.44 -2.48
N THR A 499 2.44 5.33 -2.14
CA THR A 499 1.77 4.19 -1.51
C THR A 499 2.52 3.85 -0.24
N GLN A 500 1.80 3.72 0.87
CA GLN A 500 2.38 3.34 2.14
C GLN A 500 1.81 2.01 2.59
N VAL A 501 2.69 1.16 3.08
CA VAL A 501 2.39 -0.21 3.48
C VAL A 501 3.02 -0.44 4.84
N ALA A 502 2.29 -1.12 5.72
CA ALA A 502 2.78 -1.55 7.03
C ALA A 502 3.14 -3.03 6.95
N VAL A 503 4.38 -3.34 7.29
CA VAL A 503 4.95 -4.69 7.25
C VAL A 503 5.17 -5.18 8.67
N VAL A 504 4.66 -6.37 8.98
CA VAL A 504 4.73 -6.93 10.34
C VAL A 504 6.18 -7.24 10.72
N ALA A 505 6.53 -6.95 11.98
CA ALA A 505 7.85 -7.25 12.51
C ALA A 505 7.77 -7.81 13.96
N PRO A 506 8.65 -8.75 14.33
CA PRO A 506 8.64 -9.34 15.67
C PRO A 506 9.07 -8.33 16.75
N ASN A 507 8.60 -8.56 17.97
CA ASN A 507 9.14 -7.94 19.17
C ASN A 507 10.37 -8.70 19.63
N PHE A 508 11.55 -8.17 19.36
CA PHE A 508 12.81 -8.81 19.77
C PHE A 508 13.02 -8.86 21.29
N SER A 509 12.25 -8.09 22.06
CA SER A 509 12.27 -8.15 23.52
C SER A 509 11.36 -9.24 24.11
N ASP A 510 10.54 -9.89 23.28
CA ASP A 510 9.61 -10.93 23.70
C ASP A 510 10.01 -12.27 23.05
N PRO A 511 10.56 -13.24 23.83
CA PRO A 511 10.97 -14.54 23.30
C PRO A 511 9.78 -15.41 22.84
N GLU A 512 8.56 -15.09 23.28
CA GLU A 512 7.34 -15.80 22.88
C GLU A 512 6.74 -15.26 21.59
N ASP A 513 7.21 -14.11 21.09
CA ASP A 513 6.77 -13.61 19.79
C ASP A 513 7.36 -14.45 18.65
N LYS A 514 6.53 -15.30 18.06
CA LYS A 514 6.89 -16.16 16.92
C LYS A 514 6.63 -15.52 15.55
N THR A 515 6.40 -14.20 15.51
CA THR A 515 6.25 -13.47 14.25
C THR A 515 7.47 -13.70 13.35
N PRO A 516 7.29 -14.09 12.07
CA PRO A 516 8.39 -14.30 11.14
C PRO A 516 9.30 -13.07 11.00
N LYS A 517 10.61 -13.30 10.95
CA LYS A 517 11.62 -12.27 10.70
C LYS A 517 11.73 -12.01 9.21
N LEU A 518 11.62 -10.76 8.79
CA LEU A 518 11.81 -10.35 7.40
C LEU A 518 13.06 -9.50 7.25
N THR A 519 13.80 -9.71 6.17
CA THR A 519 14.83 -8.78 5.68
C THR A 519 14.21 -7.64 4.89
N LEU A 520 14.92 -6.51 4.75
CA LEU A 520 14.46 -5.37 3.95
C LEU A 520 14.09 -5.82 2.52
N GLU A 521 14.88 -6.69 1.90
CA GLU A 521 14.56 -7.28 0.60
C GLU A 521 13.18 -7.95 0.59
N GLN A 522 12.93 -8.84 1.57
CA GLN A 522 11.68 -9.59 1.67
C GLN A 522 10.48 -8.67 1.93
N ALA A 523 10.65 -7.66 2.79
CA ALA A 523 9.61 -6.67 3.06
C ALA A 523 9.27 -5.85 1.82
N LEU A 524 10.26 -5.41 1.05
CA LEU A 524 10.04 -4.66 -0.20
C LEU A 524 9.31 -5.50 -1.25
N VAL A 525 9.70 -6.77 -1.41
CA VAL A 525 9.04 -7.70 -2.33
C VAL A 525 7.58 -7.90 -1.96
N LYS A 526 7.28 -8.11 -0.66
CA LYS A 526 5.91 -8.29 -0.16
C LYS A 526 5.08 -7.01 -0.26
N ALA A 527 5.63 -5.88 0.18
CA ALA A 527 4.91 -4.61 0.27
C ALA A 527 4.56 -4.01 -1.10
N PHE A 528 5.45 -4.13 -2.09
CA PHE A 528 5.29 -3.48 -3.40
C PHE A 528 5.17 -4.46 -4.56
N ALA A 529 4.98 -5.76 -4.28
CA ALA A 529 4.87 -6.82 -5.28
C ALA A 529 5.99 -6.77 -6.34
N LEU A 530 7.23 -6.54 -5.89
CA LEU A 530 8.38 -6.45 -6.80
C LEU A 530 8.62 -7.78 -7.50
N GLU A 531 8.68 -7.77 -8.83
CA GLU A 531 9.02 -8.95 -9.62
C GLU A 531 10.55 -9.13 -9.64
N LYS A 532 11.04 -10.32 -9.33
CA LYS A 532 12.47 -10.65 -9.49
C LYS A 532 12.67 -11.43 -10.78
N LYS A 533 13.28 -10.81 -11.80
CA LYS A 533 13.66 -11.46 -13.06
C LYS A 533 15.17 -11.41 -13.23
N ASN A 534 15.81 -12.56 -13.44
CA ASN A 534 17.27 -12.68 -13.61
C ASN A 534 18.08 -11.97 -12.50
N GLY A 535 17.62 -12.08 -11.25
CA GLY A 535 18.28 -11.45 -10.09
C GLY A 535 18.07 -9.93 -9.97
N LYS A 536 17.24 -9.32 -10.81
CA LYS A 536 16.91 -7.89 -10.81
C LYS A 536 15.45 -7.68 -10.40
N PHE A 537 15.19 -6.63 -9.63
CA PHE A 537 13.83 -6.26 -9.25
C PHE A 537 13.18 -5.43 -10.34
N TYR A 538 11.87 -5.57 -10.47
CA TYR A 538 11.02 -4.79 -11.35
C TYR A 538 9.78 -4.34 -10.60
N PHE A 539 9.39 -3.09 -10.77
CA PHE A 539 8.09 -2.58 -10.32
C PHE A 539 7.27 -2.21 -11.56
N HIS A 540 6.11 -2.85 -11.75
CA HIS A 540 5.26 -2.66 -12.95
C HIS A 540 6.03 -2.73 -14.29
N GLY A 541 6.93 -3.70 -14.43
CA GLY A 541 7.74 -3.91 -15.63
C GLY A 541 8.94 -2.97 -15.80
N LEU A 542 9.18 -2.05 -14.86
CA LEU A 542 10.35 -1.17 -14.86
C LEU A 542 11.46 -1.76 -14.01
N GLU A 543 12.63 -2.00 -14.61
CA GLU A 543 13.81 -2.53 -13.92
C GLU A 543 14.36 -1.54 -12.88
N ILE A 544 14.65 -2.05 -11.69
CA ILE A 544 15.10 -1.30 -10.51
C ILE A 544 16.64 -1.16 -10.44
N SER A 545 17.40 -1.73 -11.38
CA SER A 545 18.81 -2.10 -11.15
C SER A 545 19.82 -0.99 -10.81
N LYS A 546 20.55 -1.28 -9.72
CA LYS A 546 21.86 -0.84 -9.19
C LYS A 546 22.50 0.44 -9.74
N ASN A 547 22.15 1.56 -9.10
CA ASN A 547 23.03 2.49 -8.34
C ASN A 547 22.61 3.97 -8.38
N GLU A 548 21.52 4.35 -9.06
CA GLU A 548 21.04 5.74 -9.03
C GLU A 548 19.50 5.91 -9.03
N LYS A 549 18.71 4.84 -9.24
CA LYS A 549 17.26 4.97 -9.53
C LYS A 549 16.31 4.61 -8.40
N ILE A 550 16.74 3.79 -7.44
CA ILE A 550 15.99 3.55 -6.21
C ILE A 550 16.82 4.04 -5.04
N GLN A 551 16.32 5.04 -4.35
CA GLN A 551 16.93 5.59 -3.15
C GLN A 551 16.11 5.15 -1.94
N VAL A 552 16.78 4.48 -1.00
CA VAL A 552 16.19 4.14 0.30
C VAL A 552 16.60 5.23 1.28
N PHE A 553 15.60 5.83 1.91
CA PHE A 553 15.73 6.84 2.95
C PHE A 553 15.26 6.23 4.26
N LEU A 554 16.02 6.44 5.32
CA LEU A 554 15.75 5.92 6.66
C LEU A 554 15.61 7.06 7.66
N ASP A 555 14.70 6.91 8.62
CA ASP A 555 14.69 7.77 9.80
C ASP A 555 15.94 7.53 10.67
N SER A 556 16.25 8.47 11.56
CA SER A 556 17.46 8.39 12.40
C SER A 556 17.53 7.13 13.27
N ASN A 557 16.40 6.66 13.80
CA ASN A 557 16.36 5.48 14.68
C ASN A 557 16.61 4.20 13.88
N THR A 558 15.97 4.08 12.73
CA THR A 558 16.10 2.98 11.77
C THR A 558 17.52 2.94 11.22
N ASN A 559 18.10 4.09 10.89
CA ASN A 559 19.49 4.18 10.46
C ASN A 559 20.44 3.63 11.55
N ASN A 560 20.34 4.12 12.79
CA ASN A 560 21.17 3.64 13.90
C ASN A 560 21.03 2.13 14.14
N ASP A 561 19.83 1.59 13.99
CA ASP A 561 19.60 0.15 14.12
C ASP A 561 20.27 -0.65 12.99
N PHE A 562 20.08 -0.22 11.74
CA PHE A 562 20.71 -0.85 10.58
C PHE A 562 22.23 -0.76 10.64
N GLU A 563 22.80 0.35 11.11
CA GLU A 563 24.24 0.46 11.37
C GLU A 563 24.74 -0.62 12.33
N ASN A 564 24.00 -0.86 13.41
CA ASN A 564 24.37 -1.86 14.39
C ASN A 564 24.20 -3.29 13.86
N GLN A 565 23.21 -3.55 13.01
CA GLN A 565 23.07 -4.84 12.33
C GLN A 565 24.25 -5.08 11.39
N LEU A 566 24.59 -4.10 10.55
CA LEU A 566 25.62 -4.20 9.52
C LEU A 566 27.05 -4.30 10.08
N LYS A 567 27.31 -3.79 11.29
CA LYS A 567 28.58 -4.05 12.01
C LYS A 567 28.85 -5.55 12.21
N ASN A 568 27.80 -6.35 12.29
CA ASN A 568 27.87 -7.78 12.58
C ASN A 568 27.72 -8.68 11.34
N THR A 569 27.54 -8.09 10.15
CA THR A 569 27.32 -8.83 8.88
C THR A 569 28.50 -8.68 7.93
N ALA A 570 28.89 -9.75 7.22
CA ALA A 570 30.10 -9.77 6.41
C ALA A 570 29.98 -9.01 5.06
N ASP A 571 28.80 -9.00 4.44
CA ASP A 571 28.54 -8.38 3.13
C ASP A 571 28.19 -6.89 3.22
N LYS A 572 27.83 -6.40 4.43
CA LYS A 572 27.39 -5.03 4.71
C LYS A 572 26.26 -4.55 3.78
N ASP A 573 25.42 -5.47 3.30
CA ASP A 573 24.28 -5.14 2.43
C ASP A 573 23.04 -4.83 3.28
N ILE A 574 22.52 -3.60 3.14
CA ILE A 574 21.29 -3.14 3.80
C ILE A 574 20.08 -4.01 3.47
N MET A 575 20.05 -4.65 2.30
CA MET A 575 18.94 -5.51 1.87
C MET A 575 18.78 -6.74 2.77
N HIS A 576 19.83 -7.13 3.49
CA HIS A 576 19.84 -8.21 4.47
C HIS A 576 19.55 -7.74 5.91
N CYS A 577 19.42 -6.43 6.15
CA CYS A 577 18.98 -5.93 7.46
C CYS A 577 17.57 -6.41 7.77
N ILE A 578 17.35 -6.81 9.03
CA ILE A 578 16.07 -7.24 9.55
C ILE A 578 15.23 -6.00 9.92
N ILE A 579 13.99 -5.96 9.45
CA ILE A 579 13.03 -4.93 9.87
C ILE A 579 12.52 -5.20 11.28
N LYS A 580 12.33 -4.12 12.03
CA LYS A 580 11.80 -4.09 13.39
C LYS A 580 10.58 -3.17 13.45
N ARG A 581 9.77 -3.37 14.49
CA ARG A 581 8.59 -2.53 14.76
C ARG A 581 8.99 -1.05 14.86
N ASN A 582 8.10 -0.18 14.40
CA ASN A 582 8.26 1.29 14.36
C ASN A 582 9.38 1.82 13.45
N MET A 583 10.03 1.00 12.62
CA MET A 583 10.94 1.51 11.59
C MET A 583 10.17 2.27 10.52
N ASN A 584 10.75 3.35 9.99
CA ASN A 584 10.20 4.09 8.85
C ASN A 584 11.21 4.12 7.71
N ILE A 585 10.76 3.61 6.56
CA ILE A 585 11.59 3.41 5.37
C ILE A 585 10.87 4.02 4.17
N LEU A 586 11.51 4.94 3.47
CA LEU A 586 11.03 5.53 2.23
C LEU A 586 11.85 5.01 1.05
N VAL A 587 11.18 4.51 0.04
CA VAL A 587 11.74 4.05 -1.22
C VAL A 587 11.30 5.01 -2.30
N LYS A 588 12.24 5.80 -2.82
CA LYS A 588 11.99 6.71 -3.93
C LYS A 588 12.50 6.10 -5.21
N VAL A 589 11.60 5.96 -6.18
CA VAL A 589 11.95 5.52 -7.53
C VAL A 589 12.04 6.73 -8.44
N ILE A 590 13.22 6.95 -8.99
CA ILE A 590 13.50 8.03 -9.93
C ILE A 590 13.22 7.50 -11.34
N THR A 591 12.05 7.83 -11.87
CA THR A 591 11.68 7.56 -13.27
C THR A 591 12.15 8.69 -14.17
N PHE A 592 13.23 8.46 -14.92
CA PHE A 592 13.55 9.30 -16.07
C PHE A 592 12.56 8.98 -17.18
N LYS A 593 11.43 9.68 -17.25
CA LYS A 593 10.56 9.79 -18.42
C LYS A 593 9.48 10.84 -18.21
N GLU A 594 9.76 12.06 -18.65
CA GLU A 594 8.73 12.89 -19.24
C GLU A 594 9.08 13.04 -20.72
N ASN A 595 8.09 12.96 -21.60
CA ASN A 595 8.22 13.34 -23.01
C ASN A 595 8.49 14.84 -23.08
N ILE A 596 9.73 15.24 -22.83
CA ILE A 596 10.16 16.62 -22.91
C ILE A 596 10.84 16.75 -24.27
N SER A 597 10.35 17.65 -25.11
CA SER A 597 11.15 18.22 -26.18
C SER A 597 12.23 19.09 -25.54
N SER A 598 13.22 18.44 -24.91
CA SER A 598 14.33 19.09 -24.22
C SER A 598 15.13 19.86 -25.27
N ILE A 599 15.05 21.19 -25.24
CA ILE A 599 15.97 22.01 -26.03
C ILE A 599 17.30 21.98 -25.30
N ASN A 600 18.20 21.14 -25.81
CA ASN A 600 19.56 21.07 -25.34
C ASN A 600 20.28 22.33 -25.83
N ILE A 601 20.39 23.34 -24.95
CA ILE A 601 20.84 24.71 -25.29
C ILE A 601 22.19 24.71 -26.01
N ILE A 602 22.99 23.66 -25.78
CA ILE A 602 24.35 23.58 -26.29
C ILE A 602 24.44 22.93 -27.68
N ASN A 603 23.44 22.13 -28.08
CA ASN A 603 23.36 21.50 -29.40
C ASN A 603 22.32 22.17 -30.32
N ASP A 604 21.47 23.06 -29.80
CA ASP A 604 20.52 23.80 -30.62
C ASP A 604 21.21 24.95 -31.36
N THR A 605 21.25 24.87 -32.68
CA THR A 605 21.81 25.89 -33.58
C THR A 605 21.14 27.25 -33.43
N ASN A 606 19.93 27.32 -32.86
CA ASN A 606 19.20 28.58 -32.62
C ASN A 606 19.56 29.27 -31.30
N PHE A 607 20.06 28.54 -30.30
CA PHE A 607 20.39 29.05 -28.96
C PHE A 607 21.87 29.27 -28.70
N GLY A 608 22.74 28.71 -29.55
CA GLY A 608 24.13 28.39 -29.28
C GLY A 608 24.92 29.39 -28.43
N VAL A 609 25.90 28.88 -27.70
CA VAL A 609 26.71 29.62 -26.72
C VAL A 609 27.39 30.86 -27.34
N GLN A 610 27.23 32.05 -26.73
CA GLN A 610 27.93 33.26 -27.17
C GLN A 610 29.38 33.23 -26.69
N SER A 611 29.59 32.89 -25.43
CA SER A 611 30.92 32.72 -24.85
C SER A 611 30.86 31.75 -23.68
N MET A 612 31.90 30.94 -23.54
CA MET A 612 32.05 29.98 -22.47
C MET A 612 33.47 30.10 -21.92
N THR A 613 33.59 30.25 -20.60
CA THR A 613 34.88 30.30 -19.92
C THR A 613 34.95 29.16 -18.91
N GLY A 614 36.12 28.52 -18.81
CA GLY A 614 36.34 27.47 -17.83
C GLY A 614 35.81 26.08 -18.17
N LEU A 615 35.29 25.86 -19.39
CA LEU A 615 34.83 24.55 -19.90
C LEU A 615 35.64 24.16 -21.15
N SER A 616 36.12 22.91 -21.21
CA SER A 616 36.86 22.38 -22.36
C SER A 616 36.00 21.42 -23.19
N ASN A 617 36.05 21.58 -24.51
CA ASN A 617 35.31 20.77 -25.47
C ASN A 617 36.20 19.64 -25.99
N ARG A 618 36.30 18.52 -25.25
CA ARG A 618 36.93 17.29 -25.79
C ARG A 618 35.84 16.36 -26.28
N SER A 619 35.29 16.67 -27.46
CA SER A 619 34.78 15.75 -28.50
C SER A 619 33.75 16.49 -29.36
N LYS A 620 34.14 16.99 -30.54
CA LYS A 620 33.18 17.23 -31.62
C LYS A 620 32.67 15.85 -32.08
N GLY A 621 31.60 15.37 -31.47
CA GLY A 621 31.00 14.08 -31.83
C GLY A 621 29.88 13.66 -30.88
N GLN A 622 28.65 13.88 -31.32
CA GLN A 622 27.40 13.20 -30.95
C GLN A 622 26.77 13.35 -29.55
N ASP A 623 27.49 13.62 -28.46
CA ASP A 623 26.87 13.49 -27.11
C ASP A 623 26.50 14.80 -26.38
N GLY A 624 26.95 15.98 -26.84
CA GLY A 624 26.58 17.27 -26.22
C GLY A 624 27.17 17.53 -24.81
N ILE A 625 28.19 16.78 -24.41
CA ILE A 625 28.76 16.78 -23.05
C ILE A 625 29.98 17.71 -22.95
N TYR A 626 29.96 18.65 -22.00
CA TYR A 626 31.09 19.53 -21.67
C TYR A 626 31.80 19.08 -20.41
N ARG A 627 33.09 19.42 -20.23
CA ARG A 627 33.86 19.14 -19.02
C ARG A 627 34.50 20.42 -18.48
N ALA A 628 34.40 20.70 -17.19
CA ALA A 628 35.00 21.92 -16.63
C ALA A 628 36.52 21.78 -16.54
N ALA A 629 37.24 22.76 -17.09
CA ALA A 629 38.69 22.83 -17.06
C ALA A 629 39.20 23.62 -15.84
N THR A 630 38.33 24.36 -15.17
CA THR A 630 38.62 25.23 -14.01
C THR A 630 37.55 25.11 -12.93
N THR A 631 37.85 25.60 -11.73
CA THR A 631 36.94 25.66 -10.57
C THR A 631 35.86 26.73 -10.68
N ALA A 632 35.91 27.59 -11.68
CA ALA A 632 34.83 28.50 -12.03
C ALA A 632 34.55 28.37 -13.52
N PHE A 633 33.29 28.27 -13.89
CA PHE A 633 32.88 28.34 -15.28
C PHE A 633 31.68 29.26 -15.45
N SER A 634 31.62 29.89 -16.62
CA SER A 634 30.47 30.71 -16.97
C SER A 634 30.00 30.43 -18.37
N PHE A 635 28.69 30.52 -18.52
CA PHE A 635 27.96 30.36 -19.75
C PHE A 635 27.20 31.65 -20.02
N LYS A 636 27.41 32.20 -21.21
CA LYS A 636 26.60 33.30 -21.74
C LYS A 636 25.86 32.82 -22.97
N SER A 637 24.53 32.90 -22.94
CA SER A 637 23.70 32.60 -24.10
C SER A 637 23.91 33.64 -25.21
N LYS A 638 23.64 33.26 -26.46
CA LYS A 638 23.32 34.28 -27.48
C LYS A 638 22.07 35.07 -27.09
N GLU A 639 21.88 36.21 -27.76
CA GLU A 639 20.68 37.04 -27.60
C GLU A 639 19.42 36.18 -27.77
N LEU A 640 18.59 36.14 -26.72
CA LEU A 640 17.38 35.33 -26.69
C LEU A 640 16.32 35.96 -27.60
N LYS A 641 16.01 35.30 -28.72
CA LYS A 641 14.88 35.69 -29.61
C LYS A 641 13.60 34.93 -29.26
N TYR A 642 13.28 34.88 -27.97
CA TYR A 642 12.13 34.14 -27.46
C TYR A 642 10.93 35.05 -27.23
N PRO A 643 9.69 34.52 -27.39
CA PRO A 643 8.52 35.25 -26.95
C PRO A 643 8.59 35.46 -25.44
N GLU A 644 8.04 36.57 -25.00
CA GLU A 644 7.78 36.80 -23.59
C GLU A 644 7.03 35.60 -22.98
N GLY A 645 7.41 35.18 -21.78
CA GLY A 645 6.80 34.03 -21.12
C GLY A 645 7.64 33.42 -20.01
N ARG A 646 7.10 32.39 -19.36
CA ARG A 646 7.79 31.62 -18.32
C ARG A 646 8.57 30.47 -18.90
N TYR A 647 9.76 30.29 -18.37
CA TYR A 647 10.66 29.23 -18.76
C TYR A 647 11.12 28.46 -17.53
N ARG A 648 11.22 27.13 -17.69
CA ARG A 648 11.87 26.24 -16.75
C ARG A 648 13.23 25.89 -17.32
N MET A 649 14.30 26.11 -16.57
CA MET A 649 15.63 25.69 -16.93
C MET A 649 16.09 24.60 -15.98
N ARG A 650 16.45 23.44 -16.52
CA ARG A 650 17.05 22.36 -15.75
C ARG A 650 18.56 22.44 -15.87
N PHE A 651 19.24 22.29 -14.75
CA PHE A 651 20.69 22.29 -14.70
C PHE A 651 21.20 21.04 -14.02
N VAL A 652 21.99 20.26 -14.75
CA VAL A 652 22.58 19.02 -14.25
C VAL A 652 24.10 19.13 -14.22
N ILE A 653 24.73 18.82 -13.08
CA ILE A 653 26.17 18.52 -12.98
C ILE A 653 26.34 17.11 -12.49
N GLN A 654 27.07 16.29 -13.23
CA GLN A 654 27.64 15.07 -12.71
C GLN A 654 29.14 15.28 -12.49
N SER A 655 29.68 14.97 -11.33
CA SER A 655 31.12 15.07 -11.00
C SER A 655 31.61 13.77 -10.40
N TYR A 656 32.83 13.34 -10.76
CA TYR A 656 33.47 12.18 -10.13
C TYR A 656 34.15 12.50 -8.79
N GLU A 657 34.03 13.74 -8.32
CA GLU A 657 34.50 14.20 -7.01
C GLU A 657 33.42 15.09 -6.33
N PRO A 658 33.32 15.10 -4.99
CA PRO A 658 32.48 16.04 -4.25
C PRO A 658 32.79 17.47 -4.64
N PHE A 659 31.78 18.34 -4.75
CA PHE A 659 32.00 19.75 -5.07
C PHE A 659 30.94 20.64 -4.43
N THR A 660 31.37 21.74 -3.83
CA THR A 660 30.47 22.83 -3.47
C THR A 660 30.47 23.86 -4.57
N CYS A 661 29.32 24.38 -4.99
CA CYS A 661 29.26 25.41 -6.02
C CYS A 661 28.21 26.50 -5.75
N ASN A 662 28.55 27.72 -6.16
CA ASN A 662 27.64 28.85 -6.18
C ASN A 662 27.13 29.03 -7.60
N PHE A 663 25.83 28.86 -7.81
CA PHE A 663 25.19 29.22 -9.05
C PHE A 663 24.70 30.65 -9.01
N LYS A 664 24.92 31.37 -10.11
CA LYS A 664 24.25 32.64 -10.36
C LYS A 664 23.51 32.55 -11.67
N LEU A 665 22.20 32.74 -11.61
CA LEU A 665 21.35 32.94 -12.77
C LEU A 665 20.76 34.35 -12.68
N PHE A 666 21.06 35.21 -13.65
CA PHE A 666 20.53 36.60 -13.71
C PHE A 666 20.72 37.42 -12.40
N ASN A 667 21.79 37.16 -11.63
CA ASN A 667 22.12 37.74 -10.32
C ASN A 667 21.45 37.11 -9.09
N ASN A 668 20.59 36.10 -9.23
CA ASN A 668 20.14 35.28 -8.10
C ASN A 668 21.19 34.24 -7.75
N LEU A 669 21.71 34.32 -6.53
CA LEU A 669 22.81 33.50 -6.03
C LEU A 669 22.25 32.31 -5.25
N ILE A 670 22.49 31.10 -5.75
CA ILE A 670 22.08 29.85 -5.12
C ILE A 670 23.33 29.11 -4.68
N TYR A 671 23.37 28.78 -3.39
CA TYR A 671 24.44 27.97 -2.80
C TYR A 671 24.04 26.50 -2.89
N SER A 672 24.90 25.69 -3.51
CA SER A 672 24.72 24.24 -3.59
C SER A 672 25.98 23.52 -3.15
N SER A 673 25.82 22.39 -2.49
CA SER A 673 26.93 21.55 -2.03
C SER A 673 26.67 20.09 -2.32
N SER A 674 27.61 19.44 -3.01
CA SER A 674 27.68 18.00 -3.20
C SER A 674 28.79 17.43 -2.35
N PHE A 675 28.47 16.44 -1.51
CA PHE A 675 29.38 15.89 -0.51
C PHE A 675 29.93 14.49 -0.87
N ASP A 676 29.69 13.99 -2.10
CA ASP A 676 30.33 12.79 -2.69
C ASP A 676 30.45 12.90 -4.23
N LYS A 677 30.89 11.87 -4.97
CA LYS A 677 30.82 11.84 -6.46
C LYS A 677 29.39 12.21 -6.91
N GLY A 678 29.21 13.45 -7.34
CA GLY A 678 27.93 14.13 -7.21
C GLY A 678 27.17 14.30 -8.51
N TYR A 679 25.92 13.86 -8.53
CA TYR A 679 24.89 14.30 -9.49
C TYR A 679 24.07 15.41 -8.82
N TYR A 680 24.06 16.60 -9.42
CA TYR A 680 23.28 17.77 -9.03
C TYR A 680 22.26 18.01 -10.15
N ASP A 681 20.98 18.20 -9.81
CA ASP A 681 19.89 18.38 -10.76
C ASP A 681 18.91 19.38 -10.17
N GLU A 682 18.90 20.58 -10.73
CA GLU A 682 18.08 21.69 -10.23
C GLU A 682 17.21 22.29 -11.32
N PHE A 683 16.04 22.76 -10.90
CA PHE A 683 15.10 23.46 -11.77
C PHE A 683 15.00 24.93 -11.40
N PHE A 684 15.24 25.79 -12.38
CA PHE A 684 15.09 27.23 -12.27
C PHE A 684 13.85 27.66 -13.02
N TYR A 685 12.99 28.45 -12.38
CA TYR A 685 11.84 29.05 -13.02
C TYR A 685 12.10 30.54 -13.18
N PHE A 686 11.97 31.07 -14.39
CA PHE A 686 12.13 32.49 -14.63
C PHE A 686 11.17 33.01 -15.70
N TYR A 687 10.90 34.30 -15.65
CA TYR A 687 10.09 35.00 -16.64
C TYR A 687 11.02 35.77 -17.59
N TYR A 688 10.91 35.51 -18.89
CA TYR A 688 11.59 36.27 -19.92
C TYR A 688 10.65 37.36 -20.43
N ASN A 689 11.05 38.63 -20.29
CA ASN A 689 10.21 39.80 -20.59
C ASN A 689 10.36 40.34 -22.03
N GLY A 690 10.95 39.56 -22.95
CA GLY A 690 11.13 39.94 -24.36
C GLY A 690 12.14 41.05 -24.62
N SER A 691 12.66 41.75 -23.60
CA SER A 691 13.67 42.79 -23.74
C SER A 691 15.06 42.17 -23.73
N LYS A 692 15.80 42.37 -24.84
CA LYS A 692 17.15 41.86 -25.13
C LYS A 692 17.98 41.47 -23.89
N SER A 693 17.87 40.22 -23.48
CA SER A 693 18.63 39.69 -22.35
C SER A 693 19.29 38.39 -22.78
N PHE A 694 20.61 38.38 -22.77
CA PHE A 694 21.37 37.14 -22.64
C PHE A 694 21.19 36.63 -21.21
N PHE A 695 21.18 35.32 -21.00
CA PHE A 695 21.33 34.78 -19.66
C PHE A 695 22.79 34.48 -19.38
N ASN A 696 23.22 34.87 -18.19
CA ASN A 696 24.51 34.51 -17.64
C ASN A 696 24.27 33.48 -16.56
N ILE A 697 24.89 32.31 -16.73
CA ILE A 697 25.03 31.32 -15.67
C ILE A 697 26.50 31.34 -15.27
N SER A 698 26.79 31.60 -14.00
CA SER A 698 28.13 31.34 -13.46
C SER A 698 28.03 30.30 -12.36
N CYS A 699 29.01 29.40 -12.34
CA CYS A 699 29.18 28.39 -11.32
C CYS A 699 30.58 28.55 -10.72
N ASP A 700 30.65 28.90 -9.44
CA ASP A 700 31.92 29.04 -8.70
C ASP A 700 32.05 27.88 -7.71
N ILE A 701 32.98 26.95 -7.94
CA ILE A 701 33.21 25.78 -7.09
C ILE A 701 34.12 26.17 -5.92
N ILE A 702 33.62 25.98 -4.70
CA ILE A 702 34.21 26.49 -3.46
C ILE A 702 35.22 25.50 -2.84
N ASN A 703 34.95 24.18 -2.87
CA ASN A 703 35.79 23.16 -2.20
C ASN A 703 35.83 21.81 -2.97
N SER A 704 36.84 21.62 -3.83
CA SER A 704 37.67 20.42 -4.03
C SER A 704 38.47 20.47 -5.36
N ILE A 705 39.76 20.15 -5.25
CA ILE A 705 40.80 19.71 -6.21
C ILE A 705 40.68 20.09 -7.72
N ASN A 706 41.62 20.94 -8.16
CA ASN A 706 42.25 21.20 -9.47
C ASN A 706 41.58 20.91 -10.84
N ARG A 707 40.53 20.09 -11.01
CA ARG A 707 39.82 19.83 -12.29
C ARG A 707 38.51 19.05 -12.07
N LEU A 708 37.35 19.65 -12.38
CA LEU A 708 36.08 18.94 -12.38
C LEU A 708 35.93 18.09 -13.66
N SER A 709 35.98 16.77 -13.52
CA SER A 709 35.64 15.84 -14.61
C SER A 709 34.16 15.50 -14.49
N GLY A 710 33.32 16.06 -15.37
CA GLY A 710 31.88 15.97 -15.18
C GLY A 710 31.03 16.15 -16.43
N VAL A 711 29.76 15.74 -16.38
CA VAL A 711 28.75 15.96 -17.43
C VAL A 711 27.90 17.16 -17.02
N PHE A 712 27.75 18.13 -17.91
CA PHE A 712 26.89 19.30 -17.70
C PHE A 712 25.75 19.28 -18.72
N LEU A 713 24.52 19.32 -18.23
CA LEU A 713 23.32 19.43 -19.07
C LEU A 713 22.56 20.68 -18.69
N ILE A 714 22.17 21.46 -19.69
CA ILE A 714 21.29 22.62 -19.51
C ILE A 714 20.13 22.48 -20.48
N GLU A 715 18.94 22.30 -19.92
CA GLU A 715 17.69 22.19 -20.68
C GLU A 715 16.87 23.44 -20.41
N LEU A 716 16.29 24.06 -21.45
CA LEU A 716 15.38 25.18 -21.28
C LEU A 716 14.05 24.85 -21.93
N ASP A 717 13.01 24.84 -21.11
CA ASP A 717 11.65 24.55 -21.51
C ASP A 717 10.84 25.84 -21.45
N LYS A 718 10.24 26.24 -22.57
CA LYS A 718 9.14 27.21 -22.50
C LYS A 718 7.98 26.50 -21.85
N LEU A 719 7.48 27.05 -20.74
CA LEU A 719 6.24 26.55 -20.15
C LEU A 719 5.12 26.96 -21.11
N ILE A 720 4.64 25.99 -21.89
CA ILE A 720 3.50 26.18 -22.77
C ILE A 720 2.28 26.25 -21.87
N ILE A 721 1.67 27.43 -21.86
CA ILE A 721 0.37 27.73 -21.28
C ILE A 721 -0.71 27.06 -22.14
#